data_AF-U5Q7U6-F1
#
_entry.id   AF-U5Q7U6-F1
#
_cell.length_a   1.000
_cell.length_b   1.000
_cell.length_c   1.000
_cell.angle_alpha   90.00
_cell.angle_beta   90.00
_cell.angle_gamma   90.00
#
_symmetry.space_group_name_H-M   'P 1'
#
loop_
_entity.id
_entity.type
_entity.pdbx_description
1 polymer ?
#
loop_
_entity_poly.entity_id
_entity_poly.type
_entity_poly.pdbx_seq_one_letter_code
_entity_poly.pdbx_strand_id
1 'polypeptide(L)'
;MFSIASNTEWTIAGTTDWCTVTQNSGDGSASVGIRVSANTTKLERSTTLTIVGGPLSSTIVVTQKQDDALILTKSTENLDHTAHTIAVTLRSNITYDVIIPSDVNWITEVKSKTFDTYTHNFLIAANKDYDPRSAVIVFKDKNSFVSDTLTINQAKLNGIIISNPDVSVGTAGDNITVELRANVEYEMIIPTATAEWITPMTTKGLQTYNHTLTVAKNETYDDRTGYVIFKDKQTTLADTLVVHQTAKKGLILGAKTASLGSEGGVVSVELRSNVAYDIIMEQGASWVTKVDSKALTLYKHDFAVSVNNTYDQRSMSIIFKDKNSALADTLVISQAQKDGLILTDNRVDIEAAGGIIDVELKSNVSYDIILPAGISWLTQLNTKGLTTYNYQFNVAANTTYDQRSSQIIFKDKNSTLADTLTVNQAQYRAIVLSNKNQTMNNEGGTFSVQLSSSVSYETIIAEGSSWISDITTKSLNNYTHEFSVSANNSLEERVGKIVFKDKGSSLADTVTVTQAKTGVLLSSEDKFYVPKAGGTCNFTLFTNVEFDVSIINGTGWITQLATKSFNSKQYSFVITPNTTTSDRLGKIIFTAKNASGADTIDIKQSAYDGGFIHINQSQTAGSLVPQTDRATLKKLKIEGFVKAADFIFFRDSLPVLEELDLSEANIENNNIPGEAFKTISPAVRTLKSFIMPSSVKTIGAEAFYGCTNLEGIDLPVALTSIGQYAFSGCSKITEITIPASVNTIGGYAFSNCPLLDYVKSMLTNPFEINNVFLDINDNADLEVPKGKLSLYESTTGWGYTFFKRMFETGTDPDASVVLSTTSIKTIGKASTGSVTVTSTSPWTVYSRPDWISTSVNGAAGNETVNLEFAANTSEGSSVRTGKIIFKVTGSGNKDTLEVTQYTNKYADKDYETRQTHTLGNGIDVVFVADGFVLDEIVSGEYDQVMDQAITHFFDIEPYTTYKNYFDVHVVYAYSQESGCSNLLTTKNTALGVKYTGAGSSTSMSADNDACFDYAESVTGVNLRETLIAVVPNSTRYGGTCWMWSSGEAIALCPMSSSSYPYDFRGVVQHEAGGHGFGGLADEYVNYDTETIPADEKLSAQTWQALGFFGNIDFTNDLATVRWKHFVGLTGYSYVGAYEGAYYYGHGVWRPESTSCMISNIRYYNAPSREQIVKRIMSRSGGTYSFSDFQSKDVMQLAPPTKGGMITFDKSKALAKPVLVNGSPKRK
;
A
#
# COMPACT_ATOMS: atom_id res chain seq x y z
N MET A 1 -64.16 62.49 -32.41
CA MET A 1 -65.11 63.64 -32.41
C MET A 1 -65.49 63.91 -33.86
N PHE A 2 -66.73 64.30 -34.11
CA PHE A 2 -67.17 64.92 -35.36
C PHE A 2 -68.22 66.00 -35.03
N SER A 3 -68.49 66.92 -35.96
CA SER A 3 -69.45 68.00 -35.73
C SER A 3 -70.64 67.89 -36.67
N ILE A 4 -71.83 68.14 -36.13
CA ILE A 4 -73.09 68.21 -36.87
C ILE A 4 -73.49 69.68 -36.93
N ALA A 5 -73.71 70.20 -38.12
CA ALA A 5 -74.32 71.51 -38.34
C ALA A 5 -75.75 71.29 -38.85
N SER A 6 -76.74 71.77 -38.11
CA SER A 6 -78.16 71.61 -38.43
C SER A 6 -78.95 72.85 -38.05
N ASN A 7 -80.06 73.08 -38.77
CA ASN A 7 -81.11 74.04 -38.45
C ASN A 7 -82.44 73.36 -38.07
N THR A 8 -82.45 72.02 -37.98
CA THR A 8 -83.55 71.20 -37.42
C THR A 8 -83.04 70.33 -36.29
N GLU A 9 -83.95 69.69 -35.56
CA GLU A 9 -83.61 68.51 -34.75
C GLU A 9 -82.96 67.42 -35.61
N TRP A 10 -82.05 66.65 -34.99
CA TRP A 10 -81.38 65.49 -35.58
C TRP A 10 -81.24 64.34 -34.58
N THR A 11 -81.05 63.13 -35.10
CA THR A 11 -80.84 61.90 -34.34
C THR A 11 -79.70 61.07 -34.93
N ILE A 12 -79.12 60.16 -34.14
CA ILE A 12 -78.06 59.24 -34.53
C ILE A 12 -78.47 57.80 -34.15
N ALA A 13 -78.51 56.93 -35.15
CA ALA A 13 -78.75 55.49 -35.00
C ALA A 13 -77.51 54.66 -35.37
N GLY A 14 -77.52 53.35 -35.07
CA GLY A 14 -76.43 52.42 -35.43
C GLY A 14 -75.31 52.25 -34.39
N THR A 15 -75.47 52.84 -33.19
CA THR A 15 -74.59 52.56 -32.05
C THR A 15 -74.69 51.10 -31.61
N THR A 16 -73.58 50.56 -31.09
CA THR A 16 -73.49 49.22 -30.50
C THR A 16 -72.88 49.30 -29.10
N ASP A 17 -72.97 48.22 -28.32
CA ASP A 17 -72.37 48.12 -26.98
C ASP A 17 -70.85 48.40 -26.97
N TRP A 18 -70.18 48.23 -28.12
CA TRP A 18 -68.76 48.52 -28.30
C TRP A 18 -68.47 49.85 -28.99
N CYS A 19 -69.46 50.52 -29.59
CA CYS A 19 -69.31 51.80 -30.31
C CYS A 19 -70.53 52.71 -30.06
N THR A 20 -70.38 53.62 -29.09
CA THR A 20 -71.43 54.55 -28.64
C THR A 20 -71.11 56.00 -29.01
N VAL A 21 -72.10 56.89 -28.91
CA VAL A 21 -71.92 58.34 -29.07
C VAL A 21 -72.21 59.10 -27.77
N THR A 22 -71.57 60.25 -27.57
CA THR A 22 -71.78 61.10 -26.37
C THR A 22 -73.14 61.79 -26.34
N GLN A 23 -73.80 61.92 -27.49
CA GLN A 23 -75.11 62.51 -27.67
C GLN A 23 -75.74 61.86 -28.91
N ASN A 24 -76.95 61.32 -28.78
CA ASN A 24 -77.66 60.60 -29.85
C ASN A 24 -78.82 61.38 -30.48
N SER A 25 -79.17 62.55 -29.95
CA SER A 25 -80.07 63.52 -30.57
C SER A 25 -79.80 64.94 -30.08
N GLY A 26 -80.23 65.94 -30.84
CA GLY A 26 -80.14 67.34 -30.44
C GLY A 26 -80.80 68.30 -31.43
N ASP A 27 -80.97 69.53 -31.00
CA ASP A 27 -81.41 70.67 -31.79
C ASP A 27 -80.23 71.55 -32.18
N GLY A 28 -80.26 72.13 -33.39
CA GLY A 28 -79.19 72.99 -33.88
C GLY A 28 -77.86 72.25 -34.11
N SER A 29 -76.73 72.94 -33.88
CA SER A 29 -75.38 72.45 -34.21
C SER A 29 -74.60 72.00 -32.97
N ALA A 30 -73.94 70.85 -33.05
CA ALA A 30 -73.26 70.20 -31.91
C ALA A 30 -71.95 69.49 -32.32
N SER A 31 -71.13 69.12 -31.33
CA SER A 31 -69.94 68.27 -31.54
C SER A 31 -70.08 66.96 -30.76
N VAL A 32 -70.05 65.84 -31.47
CA VAL A 32 -70.36 64.51 -30.96
C VAL A 32 -69.09 63.68 -30.86
N GLY A 33 -68.85 63.11 -29.69
CA GLY A 33 -67.82 62.10 -29.47
C GLY A 33 -68.30 60.71 -29.83
N ILE A 34 -67.46 59.94 -30.50
CA ILE A 34 -67.61 58.49 -30.65
C ILE A 34 -66.73 57.85 -29.57
N ARG A 35 -67.26 56.90 -28.80
CA ARG A 35 -66.54 56.12 -27.79
C ARG A 35 -66.55 54.65 -28.21
N VAL A 36 -65.36 54.07 -28.35
CA VAL A 36 -65.20 52.63 -28.65
C VAL A 36 -64.56 51.89 -27.49
N SER A 37 -65.03 50.68 -27.19
CA SER A 37 -64.35 49.73 -26.29
C SER A 37 -63.32 48.90 -27.05
N ALA A 38 -62.40 48.23 -26.36
CA ALA A 38 -61.36 47.42 -27.02
C ALA A 38 -61.95 46.22 -27.79
N ASN A 39 -61.35 45.86 -28.94
CA ASN A 39 -61.67 44.63 -29.64
C ASN A 39 -60.72 43.52 -29.22
N THR A 40 -61.16 42.69 -28.26
CA THR A 40 -60.42 41.52 -27.76
C THR A 40 -60.68 40.26 -28.59
N THR A 41 -61.21 40.40 -29.80
CA THR A 41 -61.54 39.27 -30.68
C THR A 41 -60.57 39.19 -31.86
N LYS A 42 -60.31 37.96 -32.35
CA LYS A 42 -59.41 37.69 -33.48
C LYS A 42 -60.04 37.98 -34.86
N LEU A 43 -61.07 38.84 -34.91
CA LEU A 43 -61.78 39.28 -36.11
C LEU A 43 -61.97 40.81 -36.08
N GLU A 44 -61.87 41.46 -37.24
CA GLU A 44 -62.20 42.89 -37.39
C GLU A 44 -63.72 43.08 -37.21
N ARG A 45 -64.12 44.17 -36.56
CA ARG A 45 -65.52 44.53 -36.35
C ARG A 45 -65.80 45.96 -36.79
N SER A 46 -66.99 46.20 -37.34
CA SER A 46 -67.41 47.52 -37.81
C SER A 46 -68.89 47.78 -37.51
N THR A 47 -69.25 49.05 -37.39
CA THR A 47 -70.64 49.52 -37.39
C THR A 47 -70.77 50.80 -38.23
N THR A 48 -71.99 51.15 -38.62
CA THR A 48 -72.29 52.38 -39.36
C THR A 48 -73.24 53.25 -38.55
N LEU A 49 -72.72 54.37 -38.02
CA LEU A 49 -73.53 55.40 -37.38
C LEU A 49 -74.25 56.19 -38.48
N THR A 50 -75.56 56.34 -38.37
CA THR A 50 -76.40 57.09 -39.32
C THR A 50 -77.00 58.29 -38.63
N ILE A 51 -76.65 59.49 -39.08
CA ILE A 51 -77.23 60.76 -38.63
C ILE A 51 -78.41 61.10 -39.55
N VAL A 52 -79.54 61.50 -38.97
CA VAL A 52 -80.75 61.93 -39.71
C VAL A 52 -81.25 63.27 -39.16
N GLY A 53 -81.44 64.26 -40.03
CA GLY A 53 -82.00 65.57 -39.71
C GLY A 53 -83.06 65.96 -40.75
N GLY A 54 -84.34 65.94 -40.35
CA GLY A 54 -85.45 66.07 -41.29
C GLY A 54 -85.39 65.03 -42.41
N PRO A 55 -85.47 65.43 -43.70
CA PRO A 55 -85.38 64.51 -44.84
C PRO A 55 -83.94 64.15 -45.25
N LEU A 56 -82.91 64.70 -44.58
CA LEU A 56 -81.50 64.48 -44.92
C LEU A 56 -80.86 63.46 -43.98
N SER A 57 -79.95 62.64 -44.52
CA SER A 57 -79.14 61.71 -43.73
C SER A 57 -77.70 61.65 -44.20
N SER A 58 -76.81 61.20 -43.30
CA SER A 58 -75.38 61.00 -43.55
C SER A 58 -74.86 59.85 -42.67
N THR A 59 -73.76 59.21 -43.07
CA THR A 59 -73.23 58.01 -42.40
C THR A 59 -71.75 58.13 -42.06
N ILE A 60 -71.36 57.49 -40.95
CA ILE A 60 -69.97 57.33 -40.52
C ILE A 60 -69.75 55.85 -40.22
N VAL A 61 -68.88 55.20 -40.99
CA VAL A 61 -68.43 53.82 -40.69
C VAL A 61 -67.32 53.88 -39.67
N VAL A 62 -67.47 53.11 -38.58
CA VAL A 62 -66.46 52.94 -37.53
C VAL A 62 -65.98 51.49 -37.58
N THR A 63 -64.74 51.28 -38.00
CA THR A 63 -64.10 49.96 -38.09
C THR A 63 -62.97 49.86 -37.06
N GLN A 64 -62.89 48.72 -36.38
CA GLN A 64 -61.89 48.41 -35.37
C GLN A 64 -61.30 47.03 -35.65
N LYS A 65 -60.00 47.02 -35.96
CA LYS A 65 -59.21 45.81 -36.28
C LYS A 65 -59.32 44.73 -35.20
N GLN A 66 -59.04 43.49 -35.59
CA GLN A 66 -58.81 42.38 -34.67
C GLN A 66 -57.66 42.64 -33.70
N ASP A 67 -57.66 41.91 -32.59
CA ASP A 67 -56.49 41.79 -31.71
C ASP A 67 -55.32 41.07 -32.42
N ASP A 68 -54.12 41.27 -31.89
CA ASP A 68 -52.88 40.67 -32.38
C ASP A 68 -52.87 39.15 -32.13
N ALA A 69 -52.50 38.38 -33.16
CA ALA A 69 -52.48 36.93 -33.11
C ALA A 69 -51.16 36.36 -33.65
N LEU A 70 -50.57 35.47 -32.86
CA LEU A 70 -49.48 34.58 -33.20
C LEU A 70 -49.91 33.21 -32.67
N ILE A 71 -50.03 32.21 -33.54
CA ILE A 71 -50.60 30.89 -33.21
C ILE A 71 -49.83 29.80 -33.96
N LEU A 72 -49.17 28.90 -33.23
CA LEU A 72 -48.52 27.71 -33.78
C LEU A 72 -49.56 26.65 -34.11
N THR A 73 -49.31 25.83 -35.14
CA THR A 73 -50.08 24.61 -35.39
C THR A 73 -49.79 23.50 -34.38
N LYS A 74 -48.75 23.65 -33.55
CA LYS A 74 -48.28 22.65 -32.57
C LYS A 74 -47.42 23.32 -31.51
N SER A 75 -47.68 23.05 -30.23
CA SER A 75 -46.98 23.63 -29.07
C SER A 75 -46.04 22.67 -28.34
N THR A 76 -46.15 21.36 -28.60
CA THR A 76 -45.25 20.34 -28.05
C THR A 76 -44.90 19.31 -29.11
N GLU A 77 -43.62 18.96 -29.22
CA GLU A 77 -43.11 17.85 -30.00
C GLU A 77 -42.37 16.89 -29.05
N ASN A 78 -42.68 15.60 -29.13
CA ASN A 78 -42.03 14.55 -28.35
C ASN A 78 -41.31 13.62 -29.33
N LEU A 79 -39.99 13.63 -29.28
CA LEU A 79 -39.11 12.93 -30.20
C LEU A 79 -38.33 11.84 -29.46
N ASP A 80 -38.00 10.75 -30.15
CA ASP A 80 -36.99 9.82 -29.63
C ASP A 80 -35.57 10.43 -29.73
N HIS A 81 -34.59 9.72 -29.17
CA HIS A 81 -33.21 10.18 -29.08
C HIS A 81 -32.51 10.41 -30.44
N THR A 82 -33.04 9.94 -31.56
CA THR A 82 -32.40 10.09 -32.88
C THR A 82 -32.52 11.51 -33.45
N ALA A 83 -31.74 11.80 -34.49
CA ALA A 83 -31.76 13.10 -35.15
C ALA A 83 -33.01 13.26 -36.02
N HIS A 84 -33.72 14.37 -35.84
CA HIS A 84 -35.02 14.64 -36.48
C HIS A 84 -34.98 15.94 -37.28
N THR A 85 -35.83 16.03 -38.31
CA THR A 85 -36.22 17.30 -38.93
C THR A 85 -37.70 17.51 -38.67
N ILE A 86 -38.06 18.63 -38.04
CA ILE A 86 -39.45 18.95 -37.70
C ILE A 86 -39.88 20.24 -38.39
N ALA A 87 -41.13 20.29 -38.84
CA ALA A 87 -41.73 21.44 -39.50
C ALA A 87 -42.95 21.90 -38.71
N VAL A 88 -42.99 23.17 -38.30
CA VAL A 88 -44.13 23.78 -37.60
C VAL A 88 -44.56 25.05 -38.32
N THR A 89 -45.87 25.16 -38.55
CA THR A 89 -46.48 26.31 -39.20
C THR A 89 -46.99 27.28 -38.15
N LEU A 90 -46.72 28.58 -38.32
CA LEU A 90 -47.11 29.66 -37.42
C LEU A 90 -48.02 30.64 -38.15
N ARG A 91 -49.30 30.71 -37.77
CA ARG A 91 -50.24 31.68 -38.35
C ARG A 91 -50.17 32.97 -37.54
N SER A 92 -49.75 34.06 -38.17
CA SER A 92 -49.57 35.36 -37.51
C SER A 92 -50.04 36.52 -38.38
N ASN A 93 -50.59 37.58 -37.76
CA ASN A 93 -50.85 38.89 -38.41
C ASN A 93 -49.86 39.99 -37.96
N ILE A 94 -48.82 39.62 -37.21
CA ILE A 94 -47.80 40.48 -36.61
C ILE A 94 -46.38 39.95 -36.90
N THR A 95 -45.36 40.80 -36.71
CA THR A 95 -43.94 40.48 -36.95
C THR A 95 -43.27 39.88 -35.72
N TYR A 96 -42.63 38.73 -35.84
CA TYR A 96 -42.08 37.97 -34.72
C TYR A 96 -40.60 37.61 -34.90
N ASP A 97 -39.96 37.23 -33.80
CA ASP A 97 -38.68 36.52 -33.77
C ASP A 97 -38.89 35.07 -33.31
N VAL A 98 -37.95 34.21 -33.72
CA VAL A 98 -37.81 32.82 -33.28
C VAL A 98 -36.59 32.75 -32.38
N ILE A 99 -36.80 32.40 -31.11
CA ILE A 99 -35.76 32.38 -30.09
C ILE A 99 -35.52 30.94 -29.65
N ILE A 100 -34.31 30.45 -29.93
CA ILE A 100 -33.76 29.22 -29.36
C ILE A 100 -32.82 29.67 -28.22
N PRO A 101 -32.90 29.09 -27.00
CA PRO A 101 -32.00 29.45 -25.90
C PRO A 101 -30.53 29.18 -26.25
N SER A 102 -29.61 30.02 -25.75
CA SER A 102 -28.17 29.99 -26.13
C SER A 102 -27.42 28.75 -25.64
N ASP A 103 -27.95 28.09 -24.62
CA ASP A 103 -27.52 26.79 -24.08
C ASP A 103 -28.01 25.60 -24.94
N VAL A 104 -29.05 25.79 -25.75
CA VAL A 104 -29.65 24.74 -26.61
C VAL A 104 -28.90 24.69 -27.95
N ASN A 105 -27.70 24.13 -27.92
CA ASN A 105 -26.84 23.94 -29.10
C ASN A 105 -27.27 22.78 -30.03
N TRP A 106 -28.27 21.99 -29.63
CA TRP A 106 -28.73 20.78 -30.34
C TRP A 106 -29.99 21.00 -31.20
N ILE A 107 -30.50 22.23 -31.25
CA ILE A 107 -31.61 22.64 -32.13
C ILE A 107 -31.12 23.76 -33.06
N THR A 108 -31.37 23.63 -34.36
CA THR A 108 -30.98 24.64 -35.36
C THR A 108 -32.12 24.93 -36.33
N GLU A 109 -32.52 26.20 -36.44
CA GLU A 109 -33.50 26.65 -37.44
C GLU A 109 -32.90 26.66 -38.86
N VAL A 110 -33.56 25.99 -39.81
CA VAL A 110 -33.17 25.96 -41.23
C VAL A 110 -33.91 27.05 -42.00
N LYS A 111 -33.21 28.17 -42.23
CA LYS A 111 -33.75 29.32 -42.98
C LYS A 111 -33.72 29.04 -44.48
N SER A 112 -34.89 28.72 -45.05
CA SER A 112 -35.05 28.58 -46.50
C SER A 112 -34.88 29.94 -47.21
N LYS A 113 -34.51 29.93 -48.50
CA LYS A 113 -34.35 31.15 -49.31
C LYS A 113 -35.57 31.50 -50.16
N THR A 114 -36.69 30.80 -49.99
CA THR A 114 -37.93 30.99 -50.73
C THR A 114 -38.92 31.86 -49.95
N PHE A 115 -39.64 32.74 -50.66
CA PHE A 115 -40.65 33.65 -50.11
C PHE A 115 -41.98 32.94 -49.82
N ASP A 116 -41.95 31.94 -48.94
CA ASP A 116 -43.16 31.34 -48.36
C ASP A 116 -43.23 31.70 -46.88
N THR A 117 -44.24 32.49 -46.53
CA THR A 117 -44.50 32.87 -45.13
C THR A 117 -45.02 31.68 -44.33
N TYR A 118 -44.69 31.68 -43.04
CA TYR A 118 -45.35 30.89 -41.98
C TYR A 118 -44.92 29.44 -41.71
N THR A 119 -43.93 28.82 -42.36
CA THR A 119 -43.44 27.47 -41.94
C THR A 119 -41.96 27.46 -41.57
N HIS A 120 -41.66 27.08 -40.33
CA HIS A 120 -40.32 27.00 -39.76
C HIS A 120 -39.88 25.53 -39.67
N ASN A 121 -38.65 25.26 -40.09
CA ASN A 121 -38.05 23.93 -40.04
C ASN A 121 -36.89 23.93 -39.04
N PHE A 122 -36.85 22.95 -38.13
CA PHE A 122 -35.78 22.78 -37.17
C PHE A 122 -35.11 21.42 -37.36
N LEU A 123 -33.78 21.44 -37.43
CA LEU A 123 -32.94 20.26 -37.26
C LEU A 123 -32.73 20.05 -35.77
N ILE A 124 -33.09 18.86 -35.30
CA ILE A 124 -32.90 18.40 -33.93
C ILE A 124 -31.78 17.37 -33.98
N ALA A 125 -30.61 17.70 -33.43
CA ALA A 125 -29.49 16.76 -33.36
C ALA A 125 -29.82 15.59 -32.44
N ALA A 126 -29.25 14.41 -32.69
CA ALA A 126 -29.50 13.23 -31.84
C ALA A 126 -29.09 13.50 -30.37
N ASN A 127 -29.91 13.02 -29.43
CA ASN A 127 -29.54 12.89 -28.04
C ASN A 127 -28.63 11.67 -27.87
N LYS A 128 -27.41 11.92 -27.41
CA LYS A 128 -26.42 10.88 -27.09
C LYS A 128 -26.33 10.62 -25.59
N ASP A 129 -27.10 11.36 -24.82
CA ASP A 129 -27.01 11.43 -23.37
C ASP A 129 -28.12 10.55 -22.76
N TYR A 130 -27.82 9.88 -21.65
CA TYR A 130 -28.75 8.95 -20.99
C TYR A 130 -29.85 9.65 -20.18
N ASP A 131 -29.87 10.98 -20.17
CA ASP A 131 -30.92 11.82 -19.59
C ASP A 131 -31.78 12.47 -20.68
N PRO A 132 -33.09 12.63 -20.45
CA PRO A 132 -34.00 13.25 -21.41
C PRO A 132 -33.78 14.76 -21.39
N ARG A 133 -33.66 15.37 -22.58
CA ARG A 133 -33.44 16.81 -22.71
C ARG A 133 -34.65 17.50 -23.33
N SER A 134 -34.96 18.69 -22.82
CA SER A 134 -36.08 19.50 -23.28
C SER A 134 -35.59 20.91 -23.59
N ALA A 135 -36.17 21.53 -24.62
CA ALA A 135 -35.91 22.91 -24.98
C ALA A 135 -37.20 23.58 -25.44
N VAL A 136 -37.40 24.84 -25.04
CA VAL A 136 -38.57 25.62 -25.45
C VAL A 136 -38.14 26.65 -26.48
N ILE A 137 -38.59 26.45 -27.73
CA ILE A 137 -38.43 27.42 -28.81
C ILE A 137 -39.56 28.45 -28.66
N VAL A 138 -39.21 29.72 -28.51
CA VAL A 138 -40.18 30.81 -28.28
C VAL A 138 -40.39 31.61 -29.56
N PHE A 139 -41.62 31.65 -30.06
CA PHE A 139 -42.04 32.52 -31.15
C PHE A 139 -42.71 33.74 -30.54
N LYS A 140 -42.05 34.90 -30.58
CA LYS A 140 -42.48 36.11 -29.87
C LYS A 140 -42.61 37.30 -30.82
N ASP A 141 -43.72 38.04 -30.72
CA ASP A 141 -43.89 39.34 -31.39
C ASP A 141 -42.76 40.31 -31.02
N LYS A 142 -42.18 40.98 -32.02
CA LYS A 142 -41.12 41.99 -31.88
C LYS A 142 -41.59 43.22 -31.10
N ASN A 143 -42.85 43.60 -31.25
CA ASN A 143 -43.38 44.90 -30.81
C ASN A 143 -44.35 44.79 -29.63
N SER A 144 -44.69 43.56 -29.22
CA SER A 144 -45.38 43.29 -27.97
C SER A 144 -44.79 42.05 -27.31
N PHE A 145 -45.63 41.18 -26.77
CA PHE A 145 -45.26 39.98 -26.06
C PHE A 145 -46.37 38.93 -26.07
N VAL A 146 -47.26 39.00 -27.08
CA VAL A 146 -47.91 37.78 -27.58
C VAL A 146 -46.78 36.87 -28.06
N SER A 147 -46.68 35.72 -27.43
CA SER A 147 -45.72 34.68 -27.74
C SER A 147 -46.41 33.33 -27.63
N ASP A 148 -46.04 32.43 -28.53
CA ASP A 148 -46.46 31.03 -28.51
C ASP A 148 -45.18 30.18 -28.47
N THR A 149 -45.25 29.00 -27.87
CA THR A 149 -44.06 28.20 -27.57
C THR A 149 -44.15 26.80 -28.14
N LEU A 150 -43.03 26.34 -28.69
CA LEU A 150 -42.84 24.98 -29.18
C LEU A 150 -41.84 24.27 -28.25
N THR A 151 -42.36 23.44 -27.36
CA THR A 151 -41.55 22.61 -26.46
C THR A 151 -41.09 21.36 -27.21
N ILE A 152 -39.79 21.22 -27.40
CA ILE A 152 -39.16 20.02 -27.97
C ILE A 152 -38.64 19.16 -26.82
N ASN A 153 -39.30 18.04 -26.56
CA ASN A 153 -38.80 17.02 -25.65
C ASN A 153 -38.10 15.94 -26.50
N GLN A 154 -36.82 15.74 -26.29
CA GLN A 154 -36.06 14.65 -26.90
C GLN A 154 -35.74 13.59 -25.84
N ALA A 155 -36.17 12.35 -26.09
CA ALA A 155 -35.97 11.25 -25.16
C ALA A 155 -34.47 11.02 -24.88
N LYS A 156 -34.17 10.46 -23.71
CA LYS A 156 -32.85 9.91 -23.39
C LYS A 156 -32.45 8.84 -24.38
N LEU A 157 -31.15 8.68 -24.58
CA LEU A 157 -30.59 7.49 -25.22
C LEU A 157 -31.10 6.22 -24.50
N ASN A 158 -31.54 5.22 -25.25
CA ASN A 158 -31.86 3.92 -24.69
C ASN A 158 -30.58 3.31 -24.12
N GLY A 159 -30.63 2.90 -22.85
CA GLY A 159 -29.47 2.49 -22.08
C GLY A 159 -29.76 1.21 -21.32
N ILE A 160 -28.83 0.27 -21.47
CA ILE A 160 -28.56 -0.82 -20.55
C ILE A 160 -27.14 -0.54 -20.07
N ILE A 161 -26.95 -0.37 -18.76
CA ILE A 161 -25.66 -0.02 -18.16
C ILE A 161 -25.45 -0.89 -16.91
N ILE A 162 -24.38 -1.67 -16.88
CA ILE A 162 -23.92 -2.40 -15.70
C ILE A 162 -22.90 -1.60 -14.89
N SER A 163 -22.99 -1.66 -13.56
CA SER A 163 -22.13 -0.87 -12.65
C SER A 163 -20.66 -1.30 -12.63
N ASN A 164 -20.37 -2.54 -13.03
CA ASN A 164 -19.02 -3.04 -13.20
C ASN A 164 -18.99 -4.07 -14.36
N PRO A 165 -18.53 -3.71 -15.57
CA PRO A 165 -18.61 -4.57 -16.75
C PRO A 165 -17.55 -5.67 -16.78
N ASP A 166 -16.44 -5.53 -16.06
CA ASP A 166 -15.39 -6.54 -15.96
C ASP A 166 -15.26 -7.01 -14.50
N VAL A 167 -15.40 -8.32 -14.27
CA VAL A 167 -15.29 -8.93 -12.94
C VAL A 167 -14.32 -10.10 -12.96
N SER A 168 -13.22 -9.96 -12.22
CA SER A 168 -12.24 -11.03 -12.00
C SER A 168 -12.64 -11.90 -10.80
N VAL A 169 -12.78 -13.20 -11.02
CA VAL A 169 -13.14 -14.20 -9.99
C VAL A 169 -12.03 -15.23 -9.82
N GLY A 170 -11.74 -15.61 -8.58
CA GLY A 170 -10.75 -16.63 -8.29
C GLY A 170 -11.16 -18.03 -8.78
N THR A 171 -10.18 -18.92 -8.93
CA THR A 171 -10.34 -20.34 -9.30
C THR A 171 -11.44 -21.05 -8.50
N ALA A 172 -11.67 -20.68 -7.23
CA ALA A 172 -12.67 -21.29 -6.36
C ALA A 172 -14.13 -21.07 -6.79
N GLY A 173 -14.41 -19.99 -7.55
CA GLY A 173 -15.76 -19.49 -7.77
C GLY A 173 -16.25 -18.55 -6.66
N ASP A 174 -17.27 -17.74 -6.95
CA ASP A 174 -17.86 -16.77 -6.01
C ASP A 174 -19.27 -16.33 -6.48
N ASN A 175 -20.02 -15.64 -5.62
CA ASN A 175 -21.30 -15.00 -5.93
C ASN A 175 -21.10 -13.51 -6.27
N ILE A 176 -21.04 -13.18 -7.55
CA ILE A 176 -20.87 -11.79 -8.00
C ILE A 176 -22.24 -11.11 -8.09
N THR A 177 -22.34 -9.86 -7.62
CA THR A 177 -23.55 -9.04 -7.75
C THR A 177 -23.27 -7.85 -8.64
N VAL A 178 -24.06 -7.70 -9.70
CA VAL A 178 -24.00 -6.58 -10.65
C VAL A 178 -25.25 -5.71 -10.48
N GLU A 179 -25.07 -4.39 -10.33
CA GLU A 179 -26.17 -3.44 -10.42
C GLU A 179 -26.40 -3.12 -11.90
N LEU A 180 -27.64 -3.28 -12.36
CA LEU A 180 -28.07 -3.04 -13.72
C LEU A 180 -29.04 -1.86 -13.76
N ARG A 181 -28.67 -0.80 -14.48
CA ARG A 181 -29.52 0.35 -14.75
C ARG A 181 -29.96 0.29 -16.21
N ALA A 182 -31.19 -0.18 -16.43
CA ALA A 182 -31.80 -0.28 -17.75
C ALA A 182 -33.04 0.61 -17.85
N ASN A 183 -33.24 1.27 -19.00
CA ASN A 183 -34.44 2.06 -19.30
C ASN A 183 -35.35 1.40 -20.37
N VAL A 184 -35.02 0.18 -20.79
CA VAL A 184 -35.73 -0.67 -21.75
C VAL A 184 -36.04 -2.06 -21.16
N GLU A 185 -36.97 -2.81 -21.76
CA GLU A 185 -37.18 -4.21 -21.37
C GLU A 185 -36.03 -5.10 -21.83
N TYR A 186 -35.23 -5.57 -20.88
CA TYR A 186 -34.09 -6.44 -21.15
C TYR A 186 -34.38 -7.94 -20.92
N GLU A 187 -33.52 -8.77 -21.50
CA GLU A 187 -33.30 -10.18 -21.22
C GLU A 187 -31.85 -10.39 -20.75
N MET A 188 -31.62 -11.31 -19.82
CA MET A 188 -30.28 -11.76 -19.44
C MET A 188 -29.96 -13.02 -20.24
N ILE A 189 -29.00 -12.92 -21.16
CA ILE A 189 -28.54 -14.02 -22.00
C ILE A 189 -27.17 -14.48 -21.48
N ILE A 190 -27.12 -15.71 -20.98
CA ILE A 190 -25.86 -16.40 -20.70
C ILE A 190 -25.62 -17.41 -21.85
N PRO A 191 -24.61 -17.21 -22.72
CA PRO A 191 -24.28 -18.16 -23.79
C PRO A 191 -23.96 -19.54 -23.21
N THR A 192 -24.26 -20.61 -23.95
CA THR A 192 -24.22 -21.98 -23.43
C THR A 192 -22.88 -22.37 -22.77
N ALA A 193 -21.74 -22.01 -23.37
CA ALA A 193 -20.41 -22.26 -22.83
C ALA A 193 -20.04 -21.41 -21.58
N THR A 194 -20.83 -20.39 -21.26
CA THR A 194 -20.77 -19.66 -19.99
C THR A 194 -21.78 -20.23 -18.98
N ALA A 195 -22.97 -20.64 -19.44
CA ALA A 195 -24.04 -21.19 -18.60
C ALA A 195 -23.68 -22.50 -17.90
N GLU A 196 -22.66 -23.23 -18.38
CA GLU A 196 -22.07 -24.38 -17.70
C GLU A 196 -21.42 -24.03 -16.35
N TRP A 197 -21.05 -22.76 -16.12
CA TRP A 197 -20.32 -22.34 -14.91
C TRP A 197 -20.67 -20.94 -14.37
N ILE A 198 -21.57 -20.19 -15.00
CA ILE A 198 -22.19 -18.99 -14.42
C ILE A 198 -23.71 -19.15 -14.49
N THR A 199 -24.38 -19.05 -13.35
CA THR A 199 -25.83 -19.24 -13.23
C THR A 199 -26.48 -18.16 -12.37
N PRO A 200 -27.67 -17.64 -12.73
CA PRO A 200 -28.33 -16.58 -11.96
C PRO A 200 -29.07 -17.13 -10.75
N MET A 201 -28.96 -16.47 -9.60
CA MET A 201 -29.76 -16.81 -8.41
C MET A 201 -31.22 -16.37 -8.58
N THR A 202 -32.16 -17.31 -8.48
CA THR A 202 -33.59 -17.07 -8.71
C THR A 202 -34.27 -16.40 -7.51
N THR A 203 -34.21 -15.07 -7.42
CA THR A 203 -35.02 -14.28 -6.48
C THR A 203 -36.46 -14.14 -6.99
N LYS A 204 -37.46 -14.58 -6.22
CA LYS A 204 -38.90 -14.45 -6.55
C LYS A 204 -39.44 -13.03 -6.26
N GLY A 205 -38.80 -12.01 -6.84
CA GLY A 205 -39.16 -10.59 -6.67
C GLY A 205 -39.42 -9.90 -8.01
N LEU A 206 -40.22 -8.83 -7.97
CA LEU A 206 -40.37 -7.90 -9.10
C LEU A 206 -39.09 -7.05 -9.23
N GLN A 207 -38.46 -7.09 -10.41
CA GLN A 207 -37.28 -6.33 -10.85
C GLN A 207 -36.45 -5.65 -9.75
N THR A 208 -35.52 -6.39 -9.14
CA THR A 208 -34.41 -5.79 -8.39
C THR A 208 -33.37 -5.23 -9.36
N TYR A 209 -32.86 -4.03 -9.07
CA TYR A 209 -31.73 -3.44 -9.83
C TYR A 209 -30.44 -4.25 -9.72
N ASN A 210 -30.30 -5.07 -8.66
CA ASN A 210 -29.17 -5.97 -8.48
C ASN A 210 -29.50 -7.38 -8.99
N HIS A 211 -28.62 -7.92 -9.83
CA HIS A 211 -28.60 -9.33 -10.24
C HIS A 211 -27.41 -10.02 -9.57
N THR A 212 -27.65 -11.16 -8.91
CA THR A 212 -26.55 -11.97 -8.35
C THR A 212 -26.38 -13.25 -9.16
N LEU A 213 -25.14 -13.51 -9.56
CA LEU A 213 -24.72 -14.63 -10.39
C LEU A 213 -23.74 -15.50 -9.59
N THR A 214 -24.00 -16.80 -9.54
CA THR A 214 -23.09 -17.79 -8.96
C THR A 214 -22.11 -18.25 -10.04
N VAL A 215 -20.83 -17.93 -9.84
CA VAL A 215 -19.70 -18.36 -10.67
C VAL A 215 -19.12 -19.62 -10.04
N ALA A 216 -19.27 -20.76 -10.71
CA ALA A 216 -18.73 -22.04 -10.26
C ALA A 216 -17.20 -22.10 -10.37
N LYS A 217 -16.58 -22.96 -9.58
CA LYS A 217 -15.13 -23.24 -9.57
C LYS A 217 -14.58 -23.52 -10.98
N ASN A 218 -13.40 -22.97 -11.31
CA ASN A 218 -12.64 -23.36 -12.49
C ASN A 218 -11.78 -24.61 -12.19
N GLU A 219 -11.94 -25.65 -13.00
CA GLU A 219 -11.16 -26.90 -12.86
C GLU A 219 -10.17 -27.13 -14.02
N THR A 220 -10.16 -26.25 -15.05
CA THR A 220 -9.24 -26.30 -16.18
C THR A 220 -7.96 -25.49 -15.92
N TYR A 221 -6.87 -25.82 -16.60
CA TYR A 221 -5.56 -25.16 -16.43
C TYR A 221 -5.39 -23.89 -17.27
N ASP A 222 -6.48 -23.38 -17.87
CA ASP A 222 -6.51 -22.18 -18.69
C ASP A 222 -7.47 -21.17 -18.06
N ASP A 223 -7.16 -19.87 -18.19
CA ASP A 223 -8.08 -18.80 -17.79
C ASP A 223 -9.33 -18.85 -18.67
N ARG A 224 -10.51 -18.79 -18.07
CA ARG A 224 -11.78 -18.82 -18.81
C ARG A 224 -12.52 -17.50 -18.65
N THR A 225 -12.99 -16.96 -19.78
CA THR A 225 -13.78 -15.73 -19.81
C THR A 225 -15.22 -16.10 -20.17
N GLY A 226 -16.13 -15.78 -19.26
CA GLY A 226 -17.57 -15.92 -19.44
C GLY A 226 -18.21 -14.58 -19.81
N TYR A 227 -19.33 -14.62 -20.51
CA TYR A 227 -20.08 -13.43 -20.89
C TYR A 227 -21.52 -13.54 -20.40
N VAL A 228 -22.03 -12.53 -19.71
CA VAL A 228 -23.45 -12.40 -19.35
C VAL A 228 -23.97 -11.14 -19.99
N ILE A 229 -24.76 -11.32 -21.05
CA ILE A 229 -25.20 -10.24 -21.94
C ILE A 229 -26.59 -9.78 -21.46
N PHE A 230 -26.69 -8.55 -21.00
CA PHE A 230 -27.95 -7.87 -20.73
C PHE A 230 -28.37 -7.18 -22.02
N LYS A 231 -29.37 -7.73 -22.71
CA LYS A 231 -29.78 -7.30 -24.05
C LYS A 231 -31.20 -6.74 -24.03
N ASP A 232 -31.45 -5.67 -24.77
CA ASP A 232 -32.80 -5.18 -25.08
C ASP A 232 -33.56 -6.23 -25.90
N LYS A 233 -34.77 -6.57 -25.47
CA LYS A 233 -35.64 -7.53 -26.19
C LYS A 233 -36.11 -6.99 -27.53
N GLN A 234 -36.14 -5.67 -27.72
CA GLN A 234 -36.73 -5.01 -28.87
C GLN A 234 -35.69 -4.47 -29.87
N THR A 235 -34.42 -4.34 -29.48
CA THR A 235 -33.35 -3.78 -30.33
C THR A 235 -32.05 -4.62 -30.29
N THR A 236 -30.97 -4.07 -30.86
CA THR A 236 -29.61 -4.62 -30.76
C THR A 236 -28.81 -4.04 -29.59
N LEU A 237 -29.40 -3.16 -28.78
CA LEU A 237 -28.74 -2.60 -27.59
C LEU A 237 -28.43 -3.72 -26.59
N ALA A 238 -27.18 -3.79 -26.16
CA ALA A 238 -26.73 -4.74 -25.15
C ALA A 238 -25.57 -4.15 -24.36
N ASP A 239 -25.48 -4.55 -23.10
CA ASP A 239 -24.29 -4.41 -22.27
C ASP A 239 -23.84 -5.80 -21.81
N THR A 240 -22.55 -6.03 -21.63
CA THR A 240 -21.99 -7.37 -21.41
C THR A 240 -21.09 -7.39 -20.20
N LEU A 241 -21.53 -8.10 -19.16
CA LEU A 241 -20.69 -8.45 -18.04
C LEU A 241 -19.70 -9.53 -18.48
N VAL A 242 -18.43 -9.17 -18.53
CA VAL A 242 -17.29 -10.05 -18.77
C VAL A 242 -16.81 -10.59 -17.41
N VAL A 243 -16.79 -11.91 -17.28
CA VAL A 243 -16.35 -12.59 -16.06
C VAL A 243 -15.07 -13.36 -16.37
N HIS A 244 -13.94 -12.80 -15.95
CA HIS A 244 -12.64 -13.46 -16.07
C HIS A 244 -12.43 -14.36 -14.85
N GLN A 245 -12.41 -15.68 -15.04
CA GLN A 245 -12.11 -16.60 -13.96
C GLN A 245 -10.74 -17.25 -14.14
N THR A 246 -9.90 -17.09 -13.11
CA THR A 246 -8.50 -17.54 -13.17
C THR A 246 -8.40 -19.07 -13.28
N ALA A 247 -7.38 -19.50 -14.02
CA ALA A 247 -7.01 -20.89 -14.21
C ALA A 247 -6.86 -21.64 -12.89
N LYS A 248 -7.08 -22.95 -12.93
CA LYS A 248 -6.49 -23.86 -11.96
C LYS A 248 -4.98 -23.79 -12.10
N LYS A 249 -4.26 -23.53 -11.00
CA LYS A 249 -2.79 -23.64 -10.98
C LYS A 249 -2.38 -25.07 -11.37
N GLY A 250 -1.46 -25.18 -12.33
CA GLY A 250 -1.03 -26.43 -12.93
C GLY A 250 0.48 -26.44 -13.18
N LEU A 251 1.11 -27.54 -12.78
CA LEU A 251 2.53 -27.84 -12.96
C LEU A 251 2.59 -29.35 -13.19
N ILE A 252 2.89 -29.78 -14.42
CA ILE A 252 2.74 -31.17 -14.86
C ILE A 252 3.93 -31.58 -15.74
N LEU A 253 4.64 -32.63 -15.32
CA LEU A 253 5.73 -33.23 -16.09
C LEU A 253 5.20 -34.26 -17.09
N GLY A 254 5.71 -34.22 -18.32
CA GLY A 254 5.41 -35.20 -19.38
C GLY A 254 6.03 -36.58 -19.14
N ALA A 255 7.09 -36.66 -18.33
CA ALA A 255 7.66 -37.90 -17.81
C ALA A 255 8.07 -37.71 -16.35
N LYS A 256 7.71 -38.67 -15.48
CA LYS A 256 7.98 -38.61 -14.02
C LYS A 256 9.09 -39.55 -13.55
N THR A 257 9.57 -40.41 -14.45
CA THR A 257 10.70 -41.31 -14.21
C THR A 257 11.59 -41.37 -15.44
N ALA A 258 12.89 -41.52 -15.23
CA ALA A 258 13.87 -41.82 -16.26
C ALA A 258 14.91 -42.81 -15.74
N SER A 259 15.35 -43.74 -16.58
CA SER A 259 16.31 -44.79 -16.22
C SER A 259 17.48 -44.80 -17.21
N LEU A 260 18.71 -44.88 -16.69
CA LEU A 260 19.94 -44.92 -17.47
C LEU A 260 20.86 -46.06 -17.01
N GLY A 261 21.71 -46.55 -17.92
CA GLY A 261 22.78 -47.48 -17.59
C GLY A 261 23.92 -46.82 -16.81
N SER A 262 24.92 -47.63 -16.43
CA SER A 262 26.05 -47.16 -15.62
C SER A 262 26.85 -46.05 -16.33
N GLU A 263 26.89 -46.06 -17.65
CA GLU A 263 27.57 -45.10 -18.52
C GLU A 263 27.06 -43.66 -18.42
N GLY A 264 25.79 -43.45 -18.04
CA GLY A 264 25.16 -42.13 -17.95
C GLY A 264 24.54 -41.65 -19.27
N GLY A 265 24.24 -40.34 -19.38
CA GLY A 265 23.56 -39.78 -20.54
C GLY A 265 22.91 -38.42 -20.29
N VAL A 266 21.97 -38.01 -21.16
CA VAL A 266 21.15 -36.80 -20.96
C VAL A 266 19.68 -37.20 -20.88
N VAL A 267 19.01 -36.81 -19.80
CA VAL A 267 17.56 -36.97 -19.60
C VAL A 267 16.86 -35.68 -20.00
N SER A 268 16.02 -35.76 -21.03
CA SER A 268 15.09 -34.71 -21.41
C SER A 268 13.74 -34.89 -20.74
N VAL A 269 13.17 -33.83 -20.15
CA VAL A 269 11.77 -33.81 -19.70
C VAL A 269 11.05 -32.57 -20.22
N GLU A 270 9.80 -32.75 -20.63
CA GLU A 270 8.90 -31.64 -20.96
C GLU A 270 8.03 -31.30 -19.74
N LEU A 271 7.90 -30.00 -19.45
CA LEU A 271 7.11 -29.45 -18.36
C LEU A 271 6.07 -28.49 -18.92
N ARG A 272 4.80 -28.74 -18.58
CA ARG A 272 3.68 -27.83 -18.86
C ARG A 272 3.24 -27.19 -17.54
N SER A 273 3.40 -25.87 -17.43
CA SER A 273 3.04 -25.11 -16.24
C SER A 273 2.44 -23.76 -16.62
N ASN A 274 1.45 -23.31 -15.83
CA ASN A 274 0.88 -21.95 -15.89
C ASN A 274 1.28 -21.09 -14.66
N VAL A 275 2.13 -21.63 -13.79
CA VAL A 275 2.72 -20.93 -12.63
C VAL A 275 4.24 -20.79 -12.77
N ALA A 276 4.80 -19.76 -12.13
CA ALA A 276 6.24 -19.62 -12.00
C ALA A 276 6.79 -20.70 -11.04
N TYR A 277 7.76 -21.48 -11.50
CA TYR A 277 8.29 -22.62 -10.77
C TYR A 277 9.81 -22.51 -10.52
N ASP A 278 10.29 -23.23 -9.51
CA ASP A 278 11.70 -23.56 -9.32
C ASP A 278 11.96 -25.05 -9.57
N ILE A 279 13.21 -25.37 -9.91
CA ILE A 279 13.70 -26.73 -10.09
C ILE A 279 14.62 -27.04 -8.91
N ILE A 280 14.10 -27.80 -7.95
CA ILE A 280 14.78 -28.16 -6.70
C ILE A 280 15.38 -29.55 -6.89
N MET A 281 16.70 -29.63 -6.91
CA MET A 281 17.44 -30.89 -6.94
C MET A 281 17.78 -31.35 -5.53
N GLU A 282 17.76 -32.67 -5.32
CA GLU A 282 18.16 -33.31 -4.06
C GLU A 282 19.63 -33.03 -3.72
N GLN A 283 19.85 -32.36 -2.58
CA GLN A 283 21.18 -31.88 -2.17
C GLN A 283 22.17 -33.03 -1.93
N GLY A 284 23.38 -32.91 -2.46
CA GLY A 284 24.50 -33.86 -2.28
C GLY A 284 24.77 -34.79 -3.46
N ALA A 285 23.83 -34.98 -4.38
CA ALA A 285 23.98 -35.88 -5.53
C ALA A 285 24.62 -35.18 -6.75
N SER A 286 25.92 -34.87 -6.64
CA SER A 286 26.75 -34.17 -7.64
C SER A 286 26.93 -34.87 -9.00
N TRP A 287 26.30 -36.03 -9.21
CA TRP A 287 26.36 -36.81 -10.44
C TRP A 287 25.28 -36.43 -11.47
N VAL A 288 24.28 -35.63 -11.10
CA VAL A 288 23.30 -35.04 -12.04
C VAL A 288 23.48 -33.52 -12.06
N THR A 289 23.46 -32.92 -13.25
CA THR A 289 23.54 -31.46 -13.43
C THR A 289 22.53 -30.97 -14.47
N LYS A 290 22.00 -29.76 -14.32
CA LYS A 290 21.14 -29.12 -15.33
C LYS A 290 21.97 -28.68 -16.53
N VAL A 291 21.45 -28.89 -17.74
CA VAL A 291 22.04 -28.37 -18.98
C VAL A 291 21.27 -27.13 -19.40
N ASP A 292 21.89 -25.96 -19.27
CA ASP A 292 21.28 -24.70 -19.72
C ASP A 292 21.43 -24.52 -21.24
N SER A 293 20.31 -24.73 -21.94
CA SER A 293 20.17 -24.46 -23.37
C SER A 293 20.36 -22.97 -23.69
N LYS A 294 21.16 -22.67 -24.72
CA LYS A 294 21.24 -21.32 -25.32
C LYS A 294 20.10 -21.03 -26.31
N ALA A 295 19.22 -22.01 -26.57
CA ALA A 295 18.04 -21.83 -27.41
C ALA A 295 16.79 -21.57 -26.53
N LEU A 296 15.92 -20.67 -26.99
CA LEU A 296 14.69 -20.27 -26.30
C LEU A 296 13.63 -21.39 -26.35
N THR A 297 13.70 -22.32 -25.40
CA THR A 297 12.72 -23.41 -25.21
C THR A 297 12.10 -23.37 -23.82
N LEU A 298 10.89 -22.81 -23.71
CA LEU A 298 10.20 -22.57 -22.44
C LEU A 298 9.71 -23.84 -21.70
N TYR A 299 9.60 -24.97 -22.40
CA TYR A 299 8.89 -26.16 -21.92
C TYR A 299 9.76 -27.42 -21.79
N LYS A 300 11.06 -27.36 -22.08
CA LYS A 300 11.94 -28.54 -22.08
C LYS A 300 13.17 -28.28 -21.20
N HIS A 301 13.42 -29.20 -20.26
CA HIS A 301 14.59 -29.19 -19.38
C HIS A 301 15.42 -30.44 -19.62
N ASP A 302 16.73 -30.25 -19.82
CA ASP A 302 17.69 -31.32 -20.07
C ASP A 302 18.64 -31.46 -18.86
N PHE A 303 18.87 -32.68 -18.41
CA PHE A 303 19.72 -33.01 -17.26
C PHE A 303 20.82 -33.98 -17.67
N ALA A 304 22.08 -33.60 -17.49
CA ALA A 304 23.23 -34.45 -17.74
C ALA A 304 23.49 -35.34 -16.52
N VAL A 305 23.64 -36.64 -16.77
CA VAL A 305 23.82 -37.70 -15.77
C VAL A 305 25.18 -38.34 -15.98
N SER A 306 26.06 -38.18 -14.99
CA SER A 306 27.45 -38.65 -15.00
C SER A 306 27.52 -40.17 -14.84
N VAL A 307 28.60 -40.80 -15.30
CA VAL A 307 28.87 -42.24 -15.11
C VAL A 307 28.77 -42.68 -13.64
N ASN A 308 28.16 -43.84 -13.40
CA ASN A 308 28.11 -44.48 -12.09
C ASN A 308 29.24 -45.52 -11.95
N ASN A 309 30.24 -45.18 -11.14
CA ASN A 309 31.41 -46.03 -10.91
C ASN A 309 31.30 -46.95 -9.68
N THR A 310 30.20 -46.89 -8.92
CA THR A 310 29.94 -47.71 -7.73
C THR A 310 29.08 -48.93 -8.05
N TYR A 311 29.18 -49.97 -7.21
CA TYR A 311 28.40 -51.21 -7.37
C TYR A 311 26.97 -51.12 -6.80
N ASP A 312 26.60 -49.98 -6.21
CA ASP A 312 25.25 -49.64 -5.78
C ASP A 312 24.50 -48.85 -6.86
N GLN A 313 23.21 -49.19 -7.06
CA GLN A 313 22.29 -48.39 -7.87
C GLN A 313 21.98 -47.08 -7.14
N ARG A 314 21.93 -45.97 -7.88
CA ARG A 314 21.64 -44.64 -7.33
C ARG A 314 20.44 -44.00 -8.00
N SER A 315 19.71 -43.17 -7.26
CA SER A 315 18.59 -42.38 -7.78
C SER A 315 18.59 -40.98 -7.18
N MET A 316 17.99 -40.03 -7.89
CA MET A 316 17.77 -38.65 -7.46
C MET A 316 16.34 -38.25 -7.79
N SER A 317 15.72 -37.47 -6.89
CA SER A 317 14.50 -36.71 -7.17
C SER A 317 14.83 -35.28 -7.63
N ILE A 318 14.23 -34.87 -8.75
CA ILE A 318 14.21 -33.48 -9.21
C ILE A 318 12.76 -32.98 -9.09
N ILE A 319 12.53 -32.07 -8.15
CA ILE A 319 11.21 -31.55 -7.82
C ILE A 319 11.00 -30.21 -8.52
N PHE A 320 9.98 -30.12 -9.36
CA PHE A 320 9.54 -28.87 -9.97
C PHE A 320 8.37 -28.33 -9.15
N LYS A 321 8.52 -27.13 -8.55
CA LYS A 321 7.57 -26.60 -7.55
C LYS A 321 7.15 -25.16 -7.86
N ASP A 322 5.85 -24.84 -7.71
CA ASP A 322 5.32 -23.47 -7.73
C ASP A 322 6.01 -22.62 -6.65
N LYS A 323 6.58 -21.47 -7.05
CA LYS A 323 7.19 -20.50 -6.13
C LYS A 323 6.23 -20.05 -5.04
N ASN A 324 4.94 -20.01 -5.36
CA ASN A 324 3.88 -19.36 -4.59
C ASN A 324 2.79 -20.35 -4.11
N SER A 325 3.07 -21.66 -4.04
CA SER A 325 2.19 -22.63 -3.37
C SER A 325 2.89 -23.95 -3.03
N ALA A 326 2.14 -24.91 -2.47
CA ALA A 326 2.60 -26.28 -2.25
C ALA A 326 2.55 -27.18 -3.51
N LEU A 327 2.11 -26.66 -4.67
CA LEU A 327 1.99 -27.43 -5.90
C LEU A 327 3.38 -27.83 -6.43
N ALA A 328 3.61 -29.12 -6.58
CA ALA A 328 4.86 -29.67 -7.12
C ALA A 328 4.62 -30.95 -7.94
N ASP A 329 5.55 -31.25 -8.83
CA ASP A 329 5.65 -32.51 -9.55
C ASP A 329 7.12 -32.97 -9.64
N THR A 330 7.37 -34.27 -9.63
CA THR A 330 8.71 -34.83 -9.43
C THR A 330 9.13 -35.75 -10.57
N LEU A 331 10.34 -35.53 -11.10
CA LEU A 331 11.07 -36.45 -11.95
C LEU A 331 12.06 -37.26 -11.10
N VAL A 332 11.93 -38.59 -11.07
CA VAL A 332 12.92 -39.48 -10.45
C VAL A 332 13.85 -40.03 -11.52
N ILE A 333 15.14 -39.70 -11.44
CA ILE A 333 16.20 -40.26 -12.30
C ILE A 333 16.85 -41.42 -11.55
N SER A 334 16.81 -42.62 -12.14
CA SER A 334 17.50 -43.82 -11.63
C SER A 334 18.65 -44.21 -12.56
N GLN A 335 19.82 -44.48 -11.98
CA GLN A 335 21.01 -44.91 -12.72
C GLN A 335 21.52 -46.24 -12.18
N ALA A 336 21.69 -47.21 -13.08
CA ALA A 336 22.17 -48.54 -12.75
C ALA A 336 23.55 -48.52 -12.07
N GLN A 337 23.82 -49.53 -11.25
CA GLN A 337 25.16 -49.80 -10.74
C GLN A 337 26.15 -50.19 -11.86
N LYS A 338 27.44 -50.09 -11.55
CA LYS A 338 28.51 -50.61 -12.39
C LYS A 338 28.45 -52.15 -12.49
N ASP A 339 28.86 -52.69 -13.64
CA ASP A 339 29.08 -54.13 -13.84
C ASP A 339 30.16 -54.68 -12.91
N GLY A 340 29.87 -55.81 -12.26
CA GLY A 340 30.68 -56.37 -11.17
C GLY A 340 30.64 -57.90 -11.11
N LEU A 341 31.78 -58.49 -10.79
CA LEU A 341 32.01 -59.91 -10.57
C LEU A 341 33.00 -60.01 -9.42
N ILE A 342 32.54 -60.49 -8.26
CA ILE A 342 33.26 -60.41 -6.99
C ILE A 342 33.12 -61.74 -6.23
N LEU A 343 34.24 -62.39 -5.94
CA LEU A 343 34.32 -63.50 -5.00
C LEU A 343 34.28 -62.99 -3.56
N THR A 344 33.64 -63.73 -2.63
CA THR A 344 33.75 -63.39 -1.19
C THR A 344 35.16 -63.59 -0.66
N ASP A 345 35.86 -64.60 -1.16
CA ASP A 345 37.16 -65.05 -0.70
C ASP A 345 38.05 -65.31 -1.93
N ASN A 346 39.15 -64.56 -2.05
CA ASN A 346 40.11 -64.70 -3.16
C ASN A 346 41.26 -65.69 -2.86
N ARG A 347 41.31 -66.25 -1.66
CA ARG A 347 42.28 -67.25 -1.23
C ARG A 347 41.67 -68.22 -0.23
N VAL A 348 41.93 -69.52 -0.43
CA VAL A 348 41.62 -70.58 0.55
C VAL A 348 42.86 -71.45 0.74
N ASP A 349 43.29 -71.60 2.00
CA ASP A 349 44.38 -72.49 2.39
C ASP A 349 43.78 -73.77 3.01
N ILE A 350 44.20 -74.94 2.54
CA ILE A 350 43.70 -76.25 3.00
C ILE A 350 44.84 -77.12 3.54
N GLU A 351 44.49 -77.94 4.54
CA GLU A 351 45.40 -78.91 5.15
C GLU A 351 45.91 -79.98 4.16
N ALA A 352 47.07 -80.56 4.47
CA ALA A 352 47.69 -81.60 3.64
C ALA A 352 46.78 -82.83 3.41
N ALA A 353 45.77 -83.06 4.26
CA ALA A 353 44.78 -84.13 4.09
C ALA A 353 43.79 -83.91 2.93
N GLY A 354 43.56 -82.67 2.47
CA GLY A 354 42.53 -82.33 1.49
C GLY A 354 41.13 -82.13 2.09
N GLY A 355 40.14 -81.83 1.23
CA GLY A 355 38.78 -81.48 1.66
C GLY A 355 37.91 -80.90 0.54
N ILE A 356 36.72 -80.42 0.89
CA ILE A 356 35.81 -79.67 -0.01
C ILE A 356 35.92 -78.18 0.34
N ILE A 357 35.92 -77.32 -0.68
CA ILE A 357 35.83 -75.86 -0.57
C ILE A 357 34.46 -75.42 -1.08
N ASP A 358 33.74 -74.62 -0.28
CA ASP A 358 32.59 -73.82 -0.70
C ASP A 358 33.05 -72.41 -1.11
N VAL A 359 32.49 -71.85 -2.19
CA VAL A 359 32.83 -70.52 -2.71
C VAL A 359 31.55 -69.77 -3.10
N GLU A 360 31.31 -68.59 -2.52
CA GLU A 360 30.21 -67.71 -2.90
C GLU A 360 30.69 -66.66 -3.93
N LEU A 361 30.03 -66.61 -5.09
CA LEU A 361 30.27 -65.61 -6.13
C LEU A 361 29.07 -64.66 -6.26
N LYS A 362 29.35 -63.35 -6.20
CA LYS A 362 28.36 -62.28 -6.39
C LYS A 362 28.66 -61.54 -7.70
N SER A 363 27.73 -61.60 -8.65
CA SER A 363 27.87 -60.92 -9.94
C SER A 363 26.51 -60.53 -10.54
N ASN A 364 26.49 -59.41 -11.25
CA ASN A 364 25.36 -58.94 -12.07
C ASN A 364 25.56 -59.17 -13.59
N VAL A 365 26.68 -59.79 -14.00
CA VAL A 365 27.00 -60.12 -15.40
C VAL A 365 27.06 -61.64 -15.64
N SER A 366 27.15 -62.06 -16.91
CA SER A 366 27.18 -63.48 -17.30
C SER A 366 28.61 -63.99 -17.46
N TYR A 367 29.02 -64.96 -16.65
CA TYR A 367 30.42 -65.41 -16.55
C TYR A 367 30.64 -66.89 -16.93
N ASP A 368 31.89 -67.27 -17.11
CA ASP A 368 32.40 -68.65 -17.19
C ASP A 368 33.41 -68.93 -16.05
N ILE A 369 33.63 -70.21 -15.76
CA ILE A 369 34.60 -70.71 -14.79
C ILE A 369 35.65 -71.51 -15.54
N ILE A 370 36.93 -71.16 -15.33
CA ILE A 370 38.06 -71.76 -16.06
C ILE A 370 39.02 -72.42 -15.05
N LEU A 371 39.18 -73.74 -15.18
CA LEU A 371 40.18 -74.51 -14.45
C LEU A 371 41.48 -74.65 -15.28
N PRO A 372 42.68 -74.55 -14.67
CA PRO A 372 43.93 -74.69 -15.40
C PRO A 372 44.15 -76.10 -15.96
N ALA A 373 44.57 -76.19 -17.23
CA ALA A 373 44.86 -77.46 -17.88
C ALA A 373 46.03 -78.19 -17.20
N GLY A 374 45.83 -79.48 -16.90
CA GLY A 374 46.83 -80.35 -16.27
C GLY A 374 46.69 -80.52 -14.75
N ILE A 375 45.84 -79.74 -14.08
CA ILE A 375 45.53 -79.94 -12.65
C ILE A 375 44.50 -81.07 -12.49
N SER A 376 44.92 -82.21 -11.94
CA SER A 376 44.06 -83.38 -11.70
C SER A 376 43.58 -83.55 -10.25
N TRP A 377 44.11 -82.75 -9.31
CA TRP A 377 43.82 -82.86 -7.87
C TRP A 377 42.72 -81.92 -7.37
N LEU A 378 42.16 -81.10 -8.26
CA LEU A 378 41.13 -80.08 -8.01
C LEU A 378 40.01 -80.24 -9.04
N THR A 379 38.78 -80.50 -8.60
CA THR A 379 37.62 -80.69 -9.51
C THR A 379 36.38 -79.95 -9.04
N GLN A 380 35.63 -79.38 -9.98
CA GLN A 380 34.35 -78.70 -9.72
C GLN A 380 33.21 -79.71 -9.53
N LEU A 381 32.33 -79.46 -8.55
CA LEU A 381 31.11 -80.20 -8.30
C LEU A 381 29.88 -79.35 -8.70
N ASN A 382 28.95 -79.97 -9.43
CA ASN A 382 27.74 -79.29 -9.93
C ASN A 382 26.60 -79.34 -8.90
N THR A 383 26.46 -78.27 -8.12
CA THR A 383 25.31 -78.03 -7.25
C THR A 383 24.10 -77.53 -8.04
N LYS A 384 22.87 -77.83 -7.59
CA LYS A 384 21.62 -77.32 -8.17
C LYS A 384 20.79 -76.60 -7.11
N GLY A 385 20.89 -75.27 -7.07
CA GLY A 385 20.08 -74.37 -6.26
C GLY A 385 19.88 -73.04 -7.01
N LEU A 386 18.82 -72.29 -6.68
CA LEU A 386 18.56 -70.98 -7.29
C LEU A 386 19.18 -69.83 -6.46
N THR A 387 19.73 -68.86 -7.19
CA THR A 387 19.90 -67.45 -6.77
C THR A 387 20.72 -67.15 -5.50
N THR A 388 21.69 -68.01 -5.18
CA THR A 388 23.07 -67.59 -4.88
C THR A 388 24.01 -68.63 -5.49
N TYR A 389 25.06 -68.20 -6.21
CA TYR A 389 25.94 -69.12 -6.93
C TYR A 389 27.05 -69.67 -6.03
N ASN A 390 26.68 -70.64 -5.18
CA ASN A 390 27.61 -71.38 -4.32
C ASN A 390 28.24 -72.54 -5.09
N TYR A 391 29.52 -72.42 -5.41
CA TYR A 391 30.30 -73.42 -6.12
C TYR A 391 31.11 -74.28 -5.15
N GLN A 392 31.14 -75.58 -5.39
CA GLN A 392 31.91 -76.53 -4.60
C GLN A 392 33.08 -77.11 -5.41
N PHE A 393 34.25 -77.19 -4.79
CA PHE A 393 35.45 -77.79 -5.37
C PHE A 393 36.05 -78.82 -4.42
N ASN A 394 36.43 -79.98 -4.96
CA ASN A 394 37.05 -81.06 -4.19
C ASN A 394 38.58 -81.06 -4.37
N VAL A 395 39.32 -81.10 -3.26
CA VAL A 395 40.78 -81.04 -3.17
C VAL A 395 41.32 -82.35 -2.61
N ALA A 396 42.07 -83.10 -3.41
CA ALA A 396 42.72 -84.34 -2.97
C ALA A 396 43.88 -84.09 -1.97
N ALA A 397 44.31 -85.10 -1.22
CA ALA A 397 45.43 -85.00 -0.27
C ALA A 397 46.77 -84.63 -0.95
N ASN A 398 47.60 -83.83 -0.27
CA ASN A 398 49.00 -83.59 -0.62
C ASN A 398 49.88 -84.66 0.03
N THR A 399 50.59 -85.44 -0.79
CA THR A 399 51.50 -86.51 -0.35
C THR A 399 52.97 -86.15 -0.52
N THR A 400 53.29 -84.90 -0.89
CA THR A 400 54.65 -84.39 -1.08
C THR A 400 55.02 -83.37 0.00
N TYR A 401 56.33 -83.14 0.20
CA TYR A 401 56.80 -82.18 1.21
C TYR A 401 56.40 -80.75 0.87
N ASP A 402 56.46 -80.37 -0.41
CA ASP A 402 56.23 -79.00 -0.84
C ASP A 402 54.75 -78.62 -0.87
N GLN A 403 54.50 -77.32 -0.68
CA GLN A 403 53.16 -76.73 -0.73
C GLN A 403 52.77 -76.53 -2.19
N ARG A 404 51.67 -77.15 -2.60
CA ARG A 404 51.11 -76.96 -3.95
C ARG A 404 50.03 -75.90 -3.95
N SER A 405 49.95 -75.14 -5.03
CA SER A 405 48.92 -74.12 -5.23
C SER A 405 48.36 -74.19 -6.65
N SER A 406 47.14 -73.67 -6.82
CA SER A 406 46.47 -73.52 -8.11
C SER A 406 45.51 -72.34 -8.06
N GLN A 407 45.10 -71.84 -9.22
CA GLN A 407 44.16 -70.72 -9.34
C GLN A 407 42.92 -71.13 -10.14
N ILE A 408 41.75 -70.66 -9.72
CA ILE A 408 40.47 -70.81 -10.42
C ILE A 408 40.04 -69.42 -10.88
N ILE A 409 39.83 -69.24 -12.19
CA ILE A 409 39.49 -67.94 -12.77
C ILE A 409 38.01 -67.90 -13.10
N PHE A 410 37.32 -66.89 -12.56
CA PHE A 410 35.93 -66.57 -12.86
C PHE A 410 35.93 -65.34 -13.76
N LYS A 411 35.41 -65.44 -14.99
CA LYS A 411 35.53 -64.38 -15.99
C LYS A 411 34.20 -64.06 -16.64
N ASP A 412 33.89 -62.77 -16.80
CA ASP A 412 32.77 -62.31 -17.64
C ASP A 412 32.95 -62.75 -19.10
N LYS A 413 31.87 -63.28 -19.69
CA LYS A 413 31.81 -63.72 -21.09
C LYS A 413 32.01 -62.58 -22.08
N ASN A 414 31.61 -61.36 -21.72
CA ASN A 414 31.45 -60.26 -22.66
C ASN A 414 32.52 -59.15 -22.53
N SER A 415 33.40 -59.21 -21.52
CA SER A 415 34.44 -58.19 -21.30
C SER A 415 35.79 -58.78 -20.81
N THR A 416 36.63 -57.91 -20.25
CA THR A 416 37.91 -58.27 -19.61
C THR A 416 37.79 -58.42 -18.09
N LEU A 417 36.61 -58.24 -17.48
CA LEU A 417 36.41 -58.43 -16.04
C LEU A 417 36.61 -59.90 -15.65
N ALA A 418 37.49 -60.12 -14.67
CA ALA A 418 37.77 -61.43 -14.09
C ALA A 418 38.19 -61.28 -12.62
N ASP A 419 37.88 -62.30 -11.82
CA ASP A 419 38.33 -62.48 -10.44
C ASP A 419 38.94 -63.89 -10.28
N THR A 420 39.78 -64.11 -9.28
CA THR A 420 40.63 -65.32 -9.19
C THR A 420 40.79 -65.83 -7.76
N LEU A 421 40.27 -67.04 -7.51
CA LEU A 421 40.48 -67.76 -6.26
C LEU A 421 41.80 -68.53 -6.31
N THR A 422 42.71 -68.27 -5.37
CA THR A 422 43.95 -69.04 -5.19
C THR A 422 43.76 -70.11 -4.10
N VAL A 423 43.92 -71.38 -4.46
CA VAL A 423 43.84 -72.53 -3.54
C VAL A 423 45.25 -73.03 -3.21
N ASN A 424 45.58 -73.11 -1.92
CA ASN A 424 46.88 -73.59 -1.43
C ASN A 424 46.73 -74.86 -0.58
N GLN A 425 47.73 -75.75 -0.60
CA GLN A 425 47.74 -76.97 0.21
C GLN A 425 49.13 -77.28 0.82
N ALA A 426 49.17 -77.43 2.15
CA ALA A 426 50.37 -77.31 3.00
C ALA A 426 51.43 -78.46 2.95
N GLN A 427 52.54 -78.27 3.69
CA GLN A 427 53.79 -79.06 3.71
C GLN A 427 53.86 -80.17 4.79
N TYR A 428 54.90 -81.04 4.74
CA TYR A 428 55.03 -82.20 5.67
C TYR A 428 56.47 -82.51 6.19
N ARG A 429 56.99 -81.73 7.16
CA ARG A 429 58.08 -82.02 8.15
C ARG A 429 58.48 -80.72 8.86
N ALA A 430 58.78 -80.76 10.17
CA ALA A 430 59.02 -79.53 10.95
C ALA A 430 59.85 -79.71 12.26
N ILE A 431 60.25 -78.55 12.81
CA ILE A 431 60.52 -78.24 14.23
C ILE A 431 59.42 -77.26 14.66
N VAL A 432 58.74 -77.48 15.78
CA VAL A 432 57.63 -76.62 16.26
C VAL A 432 57.67 -76.43 17.77
N LEU A 433 57.75 -75.18 18.22
CA LEU A 433 57.68 -74.78 19.63
C LEU A 433 56.24 -74.45 20.05
N SER A 434 55.82 -74.89 21.25
CA SER A 434 54.47 -74.66 21.79
C SER A 434 54.20 -73.21 22.21
N ASN A 435 55.25 -72.45 22.50
CA ASN A 435 55.20 -71.02 22.70
C ASN A 435 56.50 -70.40 22.17
N LYS A 436 56.41 -69.22 21.55
CA LYS A 436 57.53 -68.47 20.97
C LYS A 436 57.83 -67.15 21.69
N ASN A 437 56.98 -66.72 22.62
CA ASN A 437 57.18 -65.50 23.41
C ASN A 437 56.83 -65.74 24.87
N GLN A 438 57.78 -65.51 25.78
CA GLN A 438 57.57 -65.61 27.23
C GLN A 438 57.77 -64.24 27.87
N THR A 439 56.83 -63.81 28.70
CA THR A 439 56.97 -62.59 29.51
C THR A 439 57.20 -62.99 30.97
N MET A 440 58.13 -62.32 31.64
CA MET A 440 58.49 -62.54 33.05
C MET A 440 58.41 -61.23 33.84
N ASN A 441 58.05 -61.34 35.12
CA ASN A 441 58.11 -60.20 36.05
C ASN A 441 59.58 -59.85 36.40
N ASN A 442 59.77 -58.72 37.08
CA ASN A 442 61.08 -58.26 37.52
C ASN A 442 61.76 -59.23 38.52
N GLU A 443 61.01 -60.03 39.28
CA GLU A 443 61.59 -61.03 40.19
C GLU A 443 62.18 -62.25 39.46
N GLY A 444 61.63 -62.61 38.29
CA GLY A 444 62.03 -63.80 37.53
C GLY A 444 61.28 -65.06 37.98
N GLY A 445 61.84 -66.23 37.67
CA GLY A 445 61.21 -67.53 37.94
C GLY A 445 61.59 -68.59 36.91
N THR A 446 60.87 -69.71 36.89
CA THR A 446 61.04 -70.77 35.88
C THR A 446 59.85 -70.84 34.92
N PHE A 447 60.11 -71.29 33.70
CA PHE A 447 59.08 -71.62 32.71
C PHE A 447 59.52 -72.80 31.85
N SER A 448 58.56 -73.46 31.18
CA SER A 448 58.82 -74.60 30.31
C SER A 448 58.33 -74.38 28.88
N VAL A 449 59.01 -75.03 27.93
CA VAL A 449 58.72 -74.97 26.49
C VAL A 449 58.58 -76.40 25.99
N GLN A 450 57.46 -76.72 25.33
CA GLN A 450 57.30 -77.99 24.64
C GLN A 450 57.77 -77.84 23.18
N LEU A 451 58.52 -78.82 22.69
CA LEU A 451 59.12 -78.81 21.36
C LEU A 451 58.83 -80.13 20.63
N SER A 452 57.96 -80.08 19.62
CA SER A 452 57.74 -81.20 18.70
C SER A 452 58.72 -81.12 17.54
N SER A 453 59.56 -82.14 17.35
CA SER A 453 60.58 -82.16 16.28
C SER A 453 60.56 -83.47 15.48
N SER A 454 60.70 -83.34 14.15
CA SER A 454 60.92 -84.45 13.22
C SER A 454 62.39 -84.61 12.78
N VAL A 455 63.31 -83.95 13.49
CA VAL A 455 64.78 -83.95 13.30
C VAL A 455 65.53 -83.84 14.65
N SER A 456 66.84 -84.03 14.66
CA SER A 456 67.67 -84.00 15.89
C SER A 456 68.25 -82.61 16.15
N TYR A 457 67.88 -81.96 17.26
CA TYR A 457 68.16 -80.54 17.50
C TYR A 457 69.16 -80.26 18.64
N GLU A 458 69.61 -79.00 18.73
CA GLU A 458 70.36 -78.35 19.81
C GLU A 458 69.60 -77.12 20.35
N THR A 459 69.86 -76.76 21.61
CA THR A 459 69.34 -75.56 22.29
C THR A 459 70.48 -74.56 22.49
N ILE A 460 70.29 -73.31 22.10
CA ILE A 460 71.31 -72.25 22.15
C ILE A 460 70.70 -71.00 22.81
N ILE A 461 71.30 -70.54 23.91
CA ILE A 461 70.95 -69.25 24.54
C ILE A 461 71.76 -68.14 23.85
N ALA A 462 71.08 -67.11 23.35
CA ALA A 462 71.70 -66.06 22.55
C ALA A 462 72.57 -65.11 23.39
N GLU A 463 73.64 -64.59 22.79
CA GLU A 463 74.56 -63.65 23.42
C GLU A 463 73.82 -62.41 23.98
N GLY A 464 74.20 -61.96 25.18
CA GLY A 464 73.46 -60.96 25.95
C GLY A 464 72.31 -61.51 26.81
N SER A 465 71.89 -62.77 26.64
CA SER A 465 70.79 -63.40 27.40
C SER A 465 71.27 -64.15 28.66
N SER A 466 72.43 -63.80 29.23
CA SER A 466 73.11 -64.53 30.32
C SER A 466 72.37 -64.57 31.68
N TRP A 467 71.24 -63.89 31.77
CA TRP A 467 70.31 -63.88 32.90
C TRP A 467 69.23 -64.98 32.79
N ILE A 468 69.23 -65.73 31.68
CA ILE A 468 68.41 -66.93 31.42
C ILE A 468 69.34 -68.17 31.44
N SER A 469 68.88 -69.27 32.04
CA SER A 469 69.61 -70.54 32.11
C SER A 469 68.73 -71.71 31.68
N ASP A 470 69.26 -72.65 30.89
CA ASP A 470 68.64 -73.97 30.71
C ASP A 470 68.92 -74.82 31.95
N ILE A 471 67.87 -75.36 32.57
CA ILE A 471 67.94 -76.19 33.79
C ILE A 471 67.45 -77.63 33.52
N THR A 472 67.21 -77.99 32.26
CA THR A 472 66.63 -79.28 31.86
C THR A 472 67.49 -80.46 32.28
N THR A 473 67.01 -81.25 33.25
CA THR A 473 67.73 -82.44 33.72
C THR A 473 67.67 -83.57 32.69
N LYS A 474 68.79 -84.28 32.49
CA LYS A 474 68.95 -85.31 31.47
C LYS A 474 68.26 -86.63 31.84
N SER A 475 66.93 -86.66 31.77
CA SER A 475 66.13 -87.89 31.75
C SER A 475 65.86 -88.34 30.31
N LEU A 476 65.45 -89.61 30.12
CA LEU A 476 65.65 -90.32 28.85
C LEU A 476 64.57 -90.09 27.77
N ASN A 477 63.57 -89.26 28.03
CA ASN A 477 62.56 -88.80 27.06
C ASN A 477 61.99 -87.46 27.53
N ASN A 478 62.43 -86.34 26.94
CA ASN A 478 61.85 -85.03 27.19
C ASN A 478 61.80 -84.18 25.92
N TYR A 479 60.58 -83.94 25.43
CA TYR A 479 60.27 -82.85 24.50
C TYR A 479 59.98 -81.52 25.25
N THR A 480 60.02 -81.55 26.58
CA THR A 480 59.96 -80.38 27.47
C THR A 480 61.37 -79.87 27.76
N HIS A 481 61.62 -78.57 27.59
CA HIS A 481 62.80 -77.87 28.11
C HIS A 481 62.36 -76.91 29.22
N GLU A 482 63.12 -76.83 30.31
CA GLU A 482 62.85 -75.93 31.43
C GLU A 482 63.96 -74.88 31.57
N PHE A 483 63.56 -73.63 31.72
CA PHE A 483 64.46 -72.49 31.82
C PHE A 483 64.22 -71.73 33.13
N SER A 484 65.30 -71.24 33.73
CA SER A 484 65.26 -70.29 34.85
C SER A 484 65.65 -68.89 34.39
N VAL A 485 65.00 -67.88 34.95
CA VAL A 485 65.16 -66.47 34.65
C VAL A 485 65.45 -65.74 35.96
N SER A 486 66.63 -65.13 36.05
CA SER A 486 67.05 -64.34 37.22
C SER A 486 66.33 -62.98 37.30
N ALA A 487 66.35 -62.32 38.45
CA ALA A 487 65.69 -61.03 38.65
C ALA A 487 66.27 -59.88 37.78
N ASN A 488 65.39 -59.00 37.30
CA ASN A 488 65.73 -57.73 36.64
C ASN A 488 65.57 -56.56 37.63
N ASN A 489 66.63 -56.26 38.36
CA ASN A 489 66.68 -55.15 39.31
C ASN A 489 66.95 -53.77 38.64
N SER A 490 66.73 -53.65 37.33
CA SER A 490 66.97 -52.40 36.58
C SER A 490 65.68 -51.64 36.26
N LEU A 491 65.84 -50.39 35.83
CA LEU A 491 64.75 -49.50 35.39
C LEU A 491 64.43 -49.64 33.90
N GLU A 492 65.10 -50.55 33.18
CA GLU A 492 64.85 -50.84 31.77
C GLU A 492 64.31 -52.27 31.58
N GLU A 493 63.55 -52.45 30.51
CA GLU A 493 63.12 -53.79 30.08
C GLU A 493 64.30 -54.51 29.40
N ARG A 494 64.44 -55.82 29.67
CA ARG A 494 65.47 -56.65 29.02
C ARG A 494 64.85 -57.81 28.26
N VAL A 495 65.37 -58.05 27.06
CA VAL A 495 64.89 -59.07 26.13
C VAL A 495 66.03 -60.03 25.78
N GLY A 496 65.79 -61.34 25.92
CA GLY A 496 66.72 -62.42 25.62
C GLY A 496 66.09 -63.43 24.66
N LYS A 497 66.91 -64.32 24.09
CA LYS A 497 66.44 -65.31 23.09
C LYS A 497 67.04 -66.71 23.31
N ILE A 498 66.21 -67.72 23.09
CA ILE A 498 66.57 -69.15 23.12
C ILE A 498 66.25 -69.71 21.73
N VAL A 499 67.25 -70.25 21.04
CA VAL A 499 67.12 -70.80 19.68
C VAL A 499 67.20 -72.32 19.75
N PHE A 500 66.21 -73.00 19.17
CA PHE A 500 66.20 -74.44 18.98
C PHE A 500 66.47 -74.74 17.52
N LYS A 501 67.57 -75.43 17.22
CA LYS A 501 68.12 -75.57 15.85
C LYS A 501 68.38 -77.03 15.52
N ASP A 502 68.08 -77.45 14.29
CA ASP A 502 68.48 -78.75 13.74
C ASP A 502 70.01 -78.87 13.66
N LYS A 503 70.56 -79.98 14.16
CA LYS A 503 72.00 -80.28 14.05
C LYS A 503 72.42 -80.61 12.62
N GLY A 504 71.48 -80.99 11.76
CA GLY A 504 71.73 -81.35 10.36
C GLY A 504 71.49 -80.24 9.33
N SER A 505 70.91 -79.10 9.70
CA SER A 505 70.51 -78.06 8.73
C SER A 505 70.44 -76.65 9.32
N SER A 506 69.92 -75.70 8.53
CA SER A 506 69.60 -74.33 8.97
C SER A 506 68.21 -74.19 9.59
N LEU A 507 67.44 -75.28 9.71
CA LEU A 507 66.09 -75.26 10.28
C LEU A 507 66.17 -74.91 11.78
N ALA A 508 65.54 -73.81 12.18
CA ALA A 508 65.53 -73.37 13.57
C ALA A 508 64.22 -72.65 13.92
N ASP A 509 63.86 -72.68 15.19
CA ASP A 509 62.75 -71.93 15.78
C ASP A 509 63.23 -71.24 17.07
N THR A 510 62.55 -70.18 17.53
CA THR A 510 63.09 -69.30 18.60
C THR A 510 62.02 -68.88 19.59
N VAL A 511 62.38 -68.93 20.88
CA VAL A 511 61.64 -68.29 21.98
C VAL A 511 62.29 -66.96 22.31
N THR A 512 61.51 -65.88 22.29
CA THR A 512 61.92 -64.57 22.84
C THR A 512 61.40 -64.46 24.28
N VAL A 513 62.24 -64.01 25.20
CA VAL A 513 61.92 -63.84 26.62
C VAL A 513 62.07 -62.37 26.99
N THR A 514 60.97 -61.73 27.41
CA THR A 514 60.95 -60.32 27.82
C THR A 514 60.75 -60.22 29.34
N GLN A 515 61.59 -59.45 30.01
CA GLN A 515 61.53 -59.28 31.47
C GLN A 515 61.39 -57.82 31.89
N ALA A 516 60.29 -57.53 32.58
CA ALA A 516 59.89 -56.18 32.96
C ALA A 516 60.84 -55.50 33.97
N LYS A 517 60.69 -54.16 34.07
CA LYS A 517 61.42 -53.30 35.00
C LYS A 517 60.75 -53.18 36.38
N THR A 518 61.49 -52.64 37.35
CA THR A 518 61.01 -52.45 38.74
C THR A 518 60.36 -51.07 38.96
N GLY A 519 59.23 -51.03 39.68
CA GLY A 519 58.58 -49.81 40.18
C GLY A 519 57.68 -49.07 39.18
N VAL A 520 56.39 -49.39 39.17
CA VAL A 520 55.35 -48.71 38.38
C VAL A 520 54.14 -48.40 39.26
N LEU A 521 53.58 -47.19 39.11
CA LEU A 521 52.30 -46.76 39.69
C LEU A 521 51.68 -45.75 38.71
N LEU A 522 50.61 -46.14 38.02
CA LEU A 522 49.93 -45.37 36.96
C LEU A 522 48.42 -45.63 36.98
N SER A 523 47.60 -44.60 36.96
CA SER A 523 46.16 -44.69 36.73
C SER A 523 45.81 -44.78 35.24
N SER A 524 44.58 -45.20 34.94
CA SER A 524 44.06 -45.26 33.56
C SER A 524 43.45 -43.94 33.07
N GLU A 525 43.22 -42.98 33.95
CA GLU A 525 42.55 -41.70 33.69
C GLU A 525 43.25 -40.62 34.53
N ASP A 526 43.83 -39.60 33.90
CA ASP A 526 44.51 -38.49 34.60
C ASP A 526 43.52 -37.41 35.09
N LYS A 527 42.29 -37.42 34.58
CA LYS A 527 41.30 -36.37 34.87
C LYS A 527 39.86 -36.82 34.70
N PHE A 528 38.99 -36.43 35.63
CA PHE A 528 37.54 -36.53 35.49
C PHE A 528 36.87 -35.15 35.47
N TYR A 529 35.86 -35.05 34.60
CA TYR A 529 34.93 -33.93 34.51
C TYR A 529 33.56 -34.44 34.97
N VAL A 530 32.94 -33.75 35.93
CA VAL A 530 31.78 -34.27 36.69
C VAL A 530 30.65 -33.23 36.74
N PRO A 531 29.40 -33.59 36.44
CA PRO A 531 28.27 -32.66 36.52
C PRO A 531 27.96 -32.24 37.97
N LYS A 532 27.22 -31.15 38.10
CA LYS A 532 26.76 -30.61 39.39
C LYS A 532 25.96 -31.61 40.21
N ALA A 533 25.25 -32.54 39.59
CA ALA A 533 24.54 -33.63 40.26
C ALA A 533 25.46 -34.62 41.02
N GLY A 534 26.78 -34.59 40.77
CA GLY A 534 27.72 -35.59 41.26
C GLY A 534 27.78 -36.82 40.36
N GLY A 535 28.36 -37.91 40.86
CA GLY A 535 28.53 -39.15 40.10
C GLY A 535 29.51 -40.13 40.75
N THR A 536 29.95 -41.13 39.99
CA THR A 536 31.04 -42.04 40.41
C THR A 536 32.12 -42.07 39.34
N CYS A 537 33.34 -41.67 39.71
CA CYS A 537 34.53 -41.78 38.89
C CYS A 537 35.13 -43.19 39.07
N ASN A 538 35.37 -43.91 37.97
CA ASN A 538 35.89 -45.27 37.97
C ASN A 538 37.13 -45.35 37.07
N PHE A 539 38.23 -45.92 37.59
CA PHE A 539 39.48 -46.08 36.83
C PHE A 539 40.23 -47.33 37.28
N THR A 540 41.24 -47.74 36.51
CA THR A 540 42.15 -48.83 36.87
C THR A 540 43.48 -48.25 37.35
N LEU A 541 44.00 -48.75 38.47
CA LEU A 541 45.35 -48.42 38.95
C LEU A 541 46.31 -49.58 38.61
N PHE A 542 47.26 -49.32 37.73
CA PHE A 542 48.34 -50.21 37.37
C PHE A 542 49.53 -49.95 38.29
N THR A 543 49.66 -50.78 39.33
CA THR A 543 50.78 -50.69 40.29
C THR A 543 51.40 -52.05 40.58
N ASN A 544 52.70 -52.07 40.88
CA ASN A 544 53.42 -53.17 41.53
C ASN A 544 54.13 -52.74 42.84
N VAL A 545 53.76 -51.60 43.40
CA VAL A 545 54.26 -51.07 44.68
C VAL A 545 53.10 -50.77 45.65
N GLU A 546 53.34 -50.90 46.95
CA GLU A 546 52.41 -50.37 47.96
C GLU A 546 52.34 -48.84 47.92
N PHE A 547 51.17 -48.29 48.24
CA PHE A 547 50.89 -46.85 48.18
C PHE A 547 49.90 -46.41 49.27
N ASP A 548 49.78 -45.09 49.45
CA ASP A 548 48.70 -44.41 50.16
C ASP A 548 47.85 -43.59 49.17
N VAL A 549 46.59 -43.37 49.56
CA VAL A 549 45.65 -42.50 48.83
C VAL A 549 45.43 -41.24 49.66
N SER A 550 45.55 -40.07 49.04
CA SER A 550 45.23 -38.78 49.65
C SER A 550 44.32 -37.96 48.75
N ILE A 551 43.49 -37.10 49.36
CA ILE A 551 42.56 -36.22 48.65
C ILE A 551 42.92 -34.78 49.02
N ILE A 552 43.23 -33.95 48.02
CA ILE A 552 43.52 -32.52 48.19
C ILE A 552 42.37 -31.71 47.59
N ASN A 553 41.89 -30.71 48.31
CA ASN A 553 40.72 -29.85 48.00
C ASN A 553 39.37 -30.58 47.82
N GLY A 554 39.36 -31.92 47.75
CA GLY A 554 38.18 -32.78 47.64
C GLY A 554 37.51 -33.18 48.97
N THR A 555 38.10 -32.84 50.11
CA THR A 555 37.72 -33.37 51.42
C THR A 555 36.26 -33.03 51.77
N GLY A 556 35.43 -34.06 51.97
CA GLY A 556 34.00 -33.92 52.27
C GLY A 556 33.06 -33.94 51.05
N TRP A 557 33.59 -33.91 49.82
CA TRP A 557 32.80 -34.06 48.59
C TRP A 557 33.33 -35.11 47.60
N ILE A 558 34.55 -35.61 47.81
CA ILE A 558 35.12 -36.79 47.16
C ILE A 558 35.27 -37.91 48.21
N THR A 559 34.68 -39.09 47.96
CA THR A 559 34.69 -40.22 48.89
C THR A 559 34.98 -41.54 48.17
N GLN A 560 35.99 -42.28 48.59
CA GLN A 560 36.32 -43.61 48.04
C GLN A 560 35.26 -44.66 48.45
N LEU A 561 34.87 -45.54 47.53
CA LEU A 561 34.03 -46.71 47.83
C LEU A 561 34.86 -47.90 48.34
N ALA A 562 34.26 -48.70 49.23
CA ALA A 562 34.91 -49.84 49.86
C ALA A 562 35.04 -51.04 48.91
N THR A 563 36.20 -51.18 48.26
CA THR A 563 36.55 -52.31 47.38
C THR A 563 36.75 -53.61 48.17
N LYS A 564 35.77 -54.53 48.12
CA LYS A 564 35.83 -55.85 48.77
C LYS A 564 36.66 -56.89 47.99
N SER A 565 37.92 -56.58 47.68
CA SER A 565 38.89 -57.56 47.18
C SER A 565 40.32 -57.05 47.36
N PHE A 566 41.25 -57.95 47.68
CA PHE A 566 42.69 -57.66 47.67
C PHE A 566 43.29 -57.62 46.26
N ASN A 567 42.57 -58.10 45.23
CA ASN A 567 43.11 -58.33 43.88
C ASN A 567 42.43 -57.49 42.78
N SER A 568 41.47 -56.62 43.10
CA SER A 568 40.78 -55.79 42.10
C SER A 568 41.56 -54.50 41.81
N LYS A 569 42.12 -54.37 40.59
CA LYS A 569 42.85 -53.16 40.16
C LYS A 569 41.96 -51.93 39.91
N GLN A 570 40.64 -52.03 40.04
CA GLN A 570 39.71 -50.93 39.81
C GLN A 570 39.41 -50.16 41.11
N TYR A 571 39.36 -48.84 40.98
CA TYR A 571 39.05 -47.89 42.05
C TYR A 571 37.83 -47.05 41.66
N SER A 572 36.97 -46.79 42.65
CA SER A 572 35.70 -46.06 42.48
C SER A 572 35.58 -44.98 43.54
N PHE A 573 35.33 -43.75 43.12
CA PHE A 573 35.15 -42.59 43.98
C PHE A 573 33.79 -41.93 43.70
N VAL A 574 32.98 -41.76 44.74
CA VAL A 574 31.73 -40.99 44.67
C VAL A 574 32.06 -39.52 44.83
N ILE A 575 31.51 -38.72 43.93
CA ILE A 575 31.56 -37.26 43.93
C ILE A 575 30.17 -36.76 44.31
N THR A 576 30.05 -36.04 45.43
CA THR A 576 28.74 -35.56 45.90
C THR A 576 28.24 -34.38 45.06
N PRO A 577 26.94 -34.01 45.12
CA PRO A 577 26.44 -32.86 44.38
C PRO A 577 27.19 -31.56 44.72
N ASN A 578 27.37 -30.69 43.72
CA ASN A 578 27.95 -29.38 43.90
C ASN A 578 26.88 -28.35 44.26
N THR A 579 26.94 -27.85 45.49
CA THR A 579 26.02 -26.85 46.06
C THR A 579 26.54 -25.42 45.95
N THR A 580 27.75 -25.19 45.42
CA THR A 580 28.29 -23.85 45.19
C THR A 580 27.88 -23.28 43.83
N THR A 581 27.99 -21.96 43.69
CA THR A 581 27.74 -21.23 42.43
C THR A 581 28.92 -21.24 41.46
N SER A 582 30.09 -21.71 41.90
CA SER A 582 31.30 -21.87 41.10
C SER A 582 31.70 -23.34 40.96
N ASP A 583 32.34 -23.66 39.84
CA ASP A 583 33.06 -24.91 39.64
C ASP A 583 34.08 -25.15 40.77
N ARG A 584 34.27 -26.43 41.15
CA ARG A 584 35.20 -26.83 42.21
C ARG A 584 36.19 -27.88 41.73
N LEU A 585 37.43 -27.76 42.21
CA LEU A 585 38.57 -28.59 41.82
C LEU A 585 39.06 -29.41 43.01
N GLY A 586 39.21 -30.72 42.81
CA GLY A 586 39.84 -31.64 43.74
C GLY A 586 40.93 -32.47 43.06
N LYS A 587 41.80 -33.10 43.85
CA LYS A 587 42.83 -34.03 43.37
C LYS A 587 42.78 -35.32 44.20
N ILE A 588 42.86 -36.47 43.54
CA ILE A 588 43.11 -37.78 44.16
C ILE A 588 44.56 -38.14 43.86
N ILE A 589 45.39 -38.30 44.89
CA ILE A 589 46.83 -38.51 44.75
C ILE A 589 47.20 -39.88 45.35
N PHE A 590 47.84 -40.70 44.53
CA PHE A 590 48.36 -42.02 44.86
C PHE A 590 49.88 -41.91 45.07
N THR A 591 50.36 -42.10 46.30
CA THR A 591 51.78 -41.92 46.65
C THR A 591 52.40 -43.25 47.06
N ALA A 592 53.48 -43.69 46.41
CA ALA A 592 54.15 -44.95 46.74
C ALA A 592 54.80 -44.91 48.13
N LYS A 593 54.68 -46.01 48.89
CA LYS A 593 55.18 -46.13 50.28
C LYS A 593 56.68 -46.39 50.36
N ASN A 594 57.16 -47.30 49.53
CA ASN A 594 58.52 -47.86 49.59
C ASN A 594 59.34 -47.52 48.32
N ALA A 595 58.90 -46.55 47.53
CA ALA A 595 59.52 -46.11 46.29
C ALA A 595 59.25 -44.62 46.02
N SER A 596 60.09 -43.96 45.22
CA SER A 596 59.88 -42.57 44.81
C SER A 596 58.95 -42.47 43.61
N GLY A 597 57.69 -42.15 43.84
CA GLY A 597 56.71 -41.89 42.78
C GLY A 597 55.32 -41.57 43.33
N ALA A 598 54.59 -40.70 42.63
CA ALA A 598 53.19 -40.44 42.88
C ALA A 598 52.46 -40.16 41.57
N ASP A 599 51.19 -40.54 41.49
CA ASP A 599 50.29 -40.26 40.38
C ASP A 599 49.07 -39.47 40.87
N THR A 600 48.49 -38.64 40.01
CA THR A 600 47.48 -37.63 40.39
C THR A 600 46.35 -37.58 39.38
N ILE A 601 45.12 -37.75 39.88
CA ILE A 601 43.89 -37.62 39.11
C ILE A 601 43.20 -36.32 39.48
N ASP A 602 43.00 -35.44 38.51
CA ASP A 602 42.33 -34.15 38.69
C ASP A 602 40.82 -34.28 38.51
N ILE A 603 40.05 -33.71 39.43
CA ILE A 603 38.58 -33.75 39.43
C ILE A 603 38.05 -32.32 39.27
N LYS A 604 37.51 -31.98 38.09
CA LYS A 604 36.72 -30.75 37.89
C LYS A 604 35.24 -31.10 37.99
N GLN A 605 34.56 -30.58 39.02
CA GLN A 605 33.11 -30.66 39.13
C GLN A 605 32.48 -29.30 38.85
N SER A 606 31.56 -29.24 37.90
CA SER A 606 30.93 -27.97 37.53
C SER A 606 29.84 -27.52 38.51
N ALA A 607 29.54 -26.23 38.54
CA ALA A 607 28.33 -25.65 39.13
C ALA A 607 27.16 -25.48 38.13
N TYR A 608 27.38 -25.79 36.85
CA TYR A 608 26.37 -25.71 35.80
C TYR A 608 25.17 -26.62 36.08
N ASP A 609 23.96 -26.07 35.97
CA ASP A 609 22.71 -26.72 36.39
C ASP A 609 22.13 -27.65 35.29
N GLY A 610 22.92 -28.65 34.90
CA GLY A 610 22.58 -29.57 33.83
C GLY A 610 23.62 -30.68 33.65
N GLY A 611 23.63 -31.28 32.46
CA GLY A 611 24.73 -32.15 32.03
C GLY A 611 26.00 -31.35 31.78
N PHE A 612 27.15 -32.00 31.99
CA PHE A 612 28.46 -31.40 31.80
C PHE A 612 29.41 -32.47 31.24
N ILE A 613 30.06 -32.17 30.12
CA ILE A 613 31.06 -33.05 29.48
C ILE A 613 32.27 -32.26 29.01
N HIS A 614 33.42 -32.94 28.87
CA HIS A 614 34.63 -32.41 28.26
C HIS A 614 35.07 -33.34 27.14
N ILE A 615 35.17 -32.83 25.91
CA ILE A 615 35.47 -33.64 24.72
C ILE A 615 36.96 -33.54 24.39
N ASN A 616 37.72 -34.62 24.57
CA ASN A 616 39.09 -34.72 24.08
C ASN A 616 39.11 -34.94 22.55
N GLN A 617 40.23 -34.64 21.89
CA GLN A 617 40.33 -34.71 20.41
C GLN A 617 39.95 -36.07 19.79
N SER A 618 40.10 -37.18 20.53
CA SER A 618 39.71 -38.53 20.09
C SER A 618 38.22 -38.86 20.30
N GLN A 619 37.49 -38.08 21.10
CA GLN A 619 36.12 -38.35 21.53
C GLN A 619 35.08 -37.59 20.67
N THR A 620 33.80 -37.85 20.96
CA THR A 620 32.62 -37.11 20.47
C THR A 620 31.61 -36.94 21.60
N ALA A 621 30.72 -35.95 21.53
CA ALA A 621 29.63 -35.77 22.49
C ALA A 621 28.74 -37.01 22.58
N GLY A 622 28.47 -37.66 21.44
CA GLY A 622 27.71 -38.91 21.35
C GLY A 622 28.38 -40.12 21.99
N SER A 623 29.68 -40.05 22.31
CA SER A 623 30.40 -41.07 23.11
C SER A 623 30.38 -40.80 24.62
N LEU A 624 30.14 -39.55 25.03
CA LEU A 624 30.20 -39.11 26.43
C LEU A 624 28.83 -38.95 27.10
N VAL A 625 27.78 -38.60 26.34
CA VAL A 625 26.42 -38.47 26.89
C VAL A 625 25.74 -39.86 26.93
N PRO A 626 25.40 -40.42 28.10
CA PRO A 626 24.81 -41.75 28.21
C PRO A 626 23.47 -41.87 27.47
N GLN A 627 23.20 -43.03 26.86
CA GLN A 627 21.98 -43.24 26.09
C GLN A 627 20.69 -43.13 26.94
N THR A 628 20.79 -43.40 28.24
CA THR A 628 19.72 -43.21 29.23
C THR A 628 19.29 -41.76 29.39
N ASP A 629 20.22 -40.82 29.22
CA ASP A 629 20.05 -39.42 29.64
C ASP A 629 19.58 -38.54 28.47
N ARG A 630 19.86 -38.96 27.23
CA ARG A 630 19.55 -38.26 25.98
C ARG A 630 18.09 -37.83 25.84
N ALA A 631 17.15 -38.64 26.36
CA ALA A 631 15.72 -38.38 26.29
C ALA A 631 15.20 -37.38 27.35
N THR A 632 16.02 -37.02 28.35
CA THR A 632 15.64 -36.14 29.48
C THR A 632 16.57 -34.94 29.66
N LEU A 633 17.73 -34.92 28.98
CA LEU A 633 18.76 -33.89 29.08
C LEU A 633 18.30 -32.54 28.48
N LYS A 634 17.78 -31.66 29.33
CA LYS A 634 17.32 -30.31 28.95
C LYS A 634 18.44 -29.26 28.86
N LYS A 635 19.55 -29.46 29.55
CA LYS A 635 20.63 -28.48 29.69
C LYS A 635 21.99 -29.17 29.59
N LEU A 636 22.90 -28.66 28.77
CA LEU A 636 24.23 -29.24 28.58
C LEU A 636 25.30 -28.15 28.44
N LYS A 637 26.34 -28.20 29.26
CA LYS A 637 27.58 -27.45 29.06
C LYS A 637 28.69 -28.36 28.52
N ILE A 638 29.47 -27.85 27.58
CA ILE A 638 30.57 -28.59 26.93
C ILE A 638 31.87 -27.79 27.00
N GLU A 639 32.94 -28.49 27.37
CA GLU A 639 34.32 -28.02 27.28
C GLU A 639 35.15 -28.91 26.33
N GLY A 640 36.36 -28.47 25.98
CA GLY A 640 37.27 -29.25 25.12
C GLY A 640 37.11 -28.91 23.65
N PHE A 641 37.05 -29.92 22.76
CA PHE A 641 37.04 -29.75 21.31
C PHE A 641 35.77 -30.32 20.67
N VAL A 642 34.97 -29.46 20.02
CA VAL A 642 33.67 -29.79 19.43
C VAL A 642 33.79 -29.82 17.90
N LYS A 643 33.45 -30.96 17.29
CA LYS A 643 33.52 -31.19 15.83
C LYS A 643 32.19 -30.89 15.15
N ALA A 644 32.20 -30.72 13.83
CA ALA A 644 30.98 -30.57 13.04
C ALA A 644 29.99 -31.75 13.24
N ALA A 645 30.50 -32.97 13.46
CA ALA A 645 29.69 -34.16 13.73
C ALA A 645 28.97 -34.14 15.10
N ASP A 646 29.49 -33.40 16.09
CA ASP A 646 28.84 -33.31 17.41
C ASP A 646 27.53 -32.50 17.34
N PHE A 647 27.42 -31.54 16.42
CA PHE A 647 26.18 -30.82 16.16
C PHE A 647 25.07 -31.72 15.62
N ILE A 648 25.40 -32.71 14.78
CA ILE A 648 24.44 -33.75 14.33
C ILE A 648 23.93 -34.55 15.53
N PHE A 649 24.79 -34.87 16.51
CA PHE A 649 24.37 -35.49 17.76
C PHE A 649 23.46 -34.56 18.59
N PHE A 650 23.77 -33.26 18.73
CA PHE A 650 22.89 -32.30 19.42
C PHE A 650 21.55 -32.10 18.69
N ARG A 651 21.51 -32.25 17.37
CA ARG A 651 20.30 -32.15 16.54
C ARG A 651 19.42 -33.38 16.68
N ASP A 652 19.99 -34.56 16.41
CA ASP A 652 19.22 -35.77 16.12
C ASP A 652 19.11 -36.73 17.32
N SER A 653 19.92 -36.53 18.37
CA SER A 653 19.91 -37.39 19.57
C SER A 653 19.51 -36.71 20.88
N LEU A 654 19.33 -35.38 20.93
CA LEU A 654 18.93 -34.63 22.13
C LEU A 654 17.60 -33.87 21.91
N PRO A 655 16.45 -34.59 21.87
CA PRO A 655 15.16 -34.00 21.44
C PRO A 655 14.54 -33.02 22.43
N VAL A 656 14.99 -32.99 23.70
CA VAL A 656 14.46 -32.11 24.76
C VAL A 656 15.45 -31.05 25.23
N LEU A 657 16.55 -30.83 24.49
CA LEU A 657 17.58 -29.86 24.82
C LEU A 657 17.02 -28.43 24.70
N GLU A 658 16.90 -27.73 25.83
CA GLU A 658 16.45 -26.34 25.93
C GLU A 658 17.63 -25.36 25.99
N GLU A 659 18.80 -25.79 26.47
CA GLU A 659 19.99 -24.94 26.63
C GLU A 659 21.27 -25.71 26.29
N LEU A 660 22.16 -25.08 25.53
CA LEU A 660 23.49 -25.59 25.21
C LEU A 660 24.55 -24.50 25.38
N ASP A 661 25.43 -24.67 26.37
CA ASP A 661 26.56 -23.79 26.65
C ASP A 661 27.85 -24.34 26.02
N LEU A 662 28.36 -23.64 25.00
CA LEU A 662 29.64 -23.90 24.36
C LEU A 662 30.68 -22.79 24.64
N SER A 663 30.46 -21.92 25.63
CA SER A 663 31.31 -20.73 25.90
C SER A 663 32.79 -21.07 26.17
N GLU A 664 33.07 -22.22 26.77
CA GLU A 664 34.42 -22.76 27.05
C GLU A 664 34.85 -23.87 26.06
N ALA A 665 34.17 -24.01 24.92
CA ALA A 665 34.48 -25.01 23.89
C ALA A 665 35.32 -24.44 22.73
N ASN A 666 36.29 -25.24 22.25
CA ASN A 666 37.00 -24.98 21.00
C ASN A 666 36.25 -25.65 19.86
N ILE A 667 35.51 -24.87 19.07
CA ILE A 667 34.75 -25.38 17.93
C ILE A 667 35.67 -25.54 16.72
N GLU A 668 35.58 -26.68 16.05
CA GLU A 668 36.29 -27.01 14.81
C GLU A 668 36.16 -25.89 13.76
N ASN A 669 37.31 -25.42 13.26
CA ASN A 669 37.44 -24.27 12.35
C ASN A 669 36.81 -22.94 12.83
N ASN A 670 36.39 -22.84 14.10
CA ASN A 670 35.59 -21.74 14.66
C ASN A 670 34.27 -21.49 13.91
N ASN A 671 33.64 -22.56 13.43
CA ASN A 671 32.45 -22.51 12.58
C ASN A 671 31.28 -23.29 13.20
N ILE A 672 30.12 -22.65 13.37
CA ILE A 672 28.86 -23.39 13.58
C ILE A 672 28.47 -24.00 12.23
N PRO A 673 28.36 -25.33 12.09
CA PRO A 673 28.12 -25.96 10.79
C PRO A 673 26.75 -25.60 10.20
N GLY A 674 26.60 -25.78 8.89
CA GLY A 674 25.29 -25.72 8.27
C GLY A 674 24.35 -26.76 8.85
N GLU A 675 23.05 -26.45 8.89
CA GLU A 675 22.00 -27.26 9.51
C GLU A 675 22.18 -27.66 11.00
N ALA A 676 23.13 -27.06 11.74
CA ALA A 676 23.53 -27.49 13.09
C ALA A 676 22.37 -27.81 14.06
N PHE A 677 21.29 -27.02 14.01
CA PHE A 677 20.09 -27.19 14.82
C PHE A 677 18.78 -27.19 14.00
N LYS A 678 18.86 -27.17 12.66
CA LYS A 678 17.74 -27.15 11.71
C LYS A 678 16.62 -28.12 12.08
N THR A 679 15.37 -27.65 11.97
CA THR A 679 14.18 -28.52 11.93
C THR A 679 13.41 -28.36 10.62
N ILE A 680 12.84 -29.47 10.16
CA ILE A 680 11.97 -29.55 8.97
C ILE A 680 10.57 -30.07 9.32
N SER A 681 10.23 -30.12 10.61
CA SER A 681 8.99 -30.71 11.14
C SER A 681 8.38 -29.81 12.21
N PRO A 682 7.03 -29.73 12.32
CA PRO A 682 6.35 -29.05 13.42
C PRO A 682 6.51 -29.74 14.77
N ALA A 683 7.30 -30.82 14.86
CA ALA A 683 7.91 -31.27 16.11
C ALA A 683 8.88 -30.18 16.62
N VAL A 684 8.34 -29.27 17.41
CA VAL A 684 8.97 -28.04 17.91
C VAL A 684 10.37 -28.30 18.48
N ARG A 685 11.38 -27.61 17.96
CA ARG A 685 12.72 -27.59 18.53
C ARG A 685 12.64 -27.01 19.94
N THR A 686 13.17 -27.71 20.94
CA THR A 686 13.10 -27.28 22.35
C THR A 686 14.11 -26.20 22.73
N LEU A 687 15.15 -25.99 21.91
CA LEU A 687 16.25 -25.09 22.18
C LEU A 687 15.78 -23.64 22.32
N LYS A 688 16.06 -23.04 23.48
CA LYS A 688 15.74 -21.64 23.86
C LYS A 688 16.96 -20.75 23.92
N SER A 689 18.11 -21.31 24.28
CA SER A 689 19.38 -20.59 24.45
C SER A 689 20.55 -21.41 23.93
N PHE A 690 21.47 -20.74 23.24
CA PHE A 690 22.69 -21.30 22.70
C PHE A 690 23.84 -20.31 22.89
N ILE A 691 24.79 -20.65 23.76
CA ILE A 691 25.90 -19.75 24.13
C ILE A 691 27.13 -20.11 23.30
N MET A 692 27.52 -19.23 22.38
CA MET A 692 28.70 -19.43 21.52
C MET A 692 30.01 -19.09 22.24
N PRO A 693 31.11 -19.82 21.95
CA PRO A 693 32.44 -19.38 22.33
C PRO A 693 32.84 -18.15 21.50
N SER A 694 33.52 -17.21 22.14
CA SER A 694 33.88 -15.90 21.58
C SER A 694 34.80 -15.95 20.36
N SER A 695 35.38 -17.11 20.05
CA SER A 695 36.26 -17.33 18.90
C SER A 695 35.53 -17.63 17.59
N VAL A 696 34.22 -17.92 17.60
CA VAL A 696 33.43 -18.26 16.41
C VAL A 696 33.48 -17.14 15.37
N LYS A 697 33.78 -17.52 14.13
CA LYS A 697 33.92 -16.62 12.97
C LYS A 697 32.79 -16.76 11.96
N THR A 698 32.15 -17.92 11.88
CA THR A 698 31.15 -18.20 10.86
C THR A 698 30.00 -19.04 11.40
N ILE A 699 28.80 -18.71 10.95
CA ILE A 699 27.58 -19.48 11.20
C ILE A 699 27.08 -19.98 9.84
N GLY A 700 26.96 -21.30 9.68
CA GLY A 700 26.59 -21.94 8.43
C GLY A 700 25.16 -21.64 7.97
N ALA A 701 24.86 -22.00 6.72
CA ALA A 701 23.51 -21.91 6.19
C ALA A 701 22.54 -22.79 7.00
N GLU A 702 21.34 -22.27 7.26
CA GLU A 702 20.26 -22.97 8.00
C GLU A 702 20.66 -23.45 9.42
N ALA A 703 21.74 -22.91 10.02
CA ALA A 703 22.31 -23.40 11.27
C ALA A 703 21.30 -23.47 12.45
N PHE A 704 20.31 -22.59 12.50
CA PHE A 704 19.22 -22.56 13.48
C PHE A 704 17.84 -22.52 12.81
N TYR A 705 17.73 -22.96 11.56
CA TYR A 705 16.48 -22.90 10.79
C TYR A 705 15.31 -23.56 11.53
N GLY A 706 14.22 -22.81 11.72
CA GLY A 706 13.02 -23.27 12.42
C GLY A 706 13.17 -23.44 13.93
N CYS A 707 14.19 -22.86 14.58
CA CYS A 707 14.32 -22.88 16.04
C CYS A 707 13.32 -21.92 16.71
N THR A 708 12.02 -22.23 16.61
CA THR A 708 10.89 -21.41 17.07
C THR A 708 10.87 -21.10 18.57
N ASN A 709 11.67 -21.79 19.38
CA ASN A 709 11.85 -21.51 20.80
C ASN A 709 13.06 -20.63 21.14
N LEU A 710 13.97 -20.34 20.20
CA LEU A 710 15.18 -19.57 20.46
C LEU A 710 14.80 -18.14 20.87
N GLU A 711 15.03 -17.81 22.14
CA GLU A 711 14.57 -16.56 22.78
C GLU A 711 15.55 -15.39 22.55
N GLY A 712 16.81 -15.70 22.24
CA GLY A 712 17.82 -14.73 21.83
C GLY A 712 19.14 -15.44 21.47
N ILE A 713 20.08 -14.73 20.85
CA ILE A 713 21.42 -15.27 20.57
C ILE A 713 22.50 -14.17 20.50
N ASP A 714 23.51 -14.26 21.35
CA ASP A 714 24.65 -13.36 21.37
C ASP A 714 25.61 -13.65 20.21
N LEU A 715 25.62 -12.79 19.20
CA LEU A 715 26.56 -12.91 18.07
C LEU A 715 27.97 -12.45 18.49
N PRO A 716 29.00 -13.33 18.44
CA PRO A 716 30.31 -13.02 19.01
C PRO A 716 31.06 -11.97 18.20
N VAL A 717 31.87 -11.15 18.88
CA VAL A 717 32.63 -10.05 18.26
C VAL A 717 33.65 -10.48 17.18
N ALA A 718 33.98 -11.78 17.10
CA ALA A 718 34.83 -12.35 16.06
C ALA A 718 34.07 -12.81 14.79
N LEU A 719 32.73 -12.73 14.78
CA LEU A 719 31.87 -13.20 13.70
C LEU A 719 32.08 -12.38 12.42
N THR A 720 32.42 -13.05 11.33
CA THR A 720 32.63 -12.45 10.00
C THR A 720 31.52 -12.77 9.00
N SER A 721 30.83 -13.91 9.15
CA SER A 721 29.81 -14.37 8.18
C SER A 721 28.62 -15.05 8.85
N ILE A 722 27.42 -14.71 8.39
CA ILE A 722 26.15 -15.36 8.73
C ILE A 722 25.60 -16.02 7.46
N GLY A 723 25.30 -17.32 7.50
CA GLY A 723 24.83 -18.09 6.36
C GLY A 723 23.42 -17.76 5.89
N GLN A 724 23.08 -18.23 4.68
CA GLN A 724 21.72 -18.15 4.13
C GLN A 724 20.72 -18.87 5.05
N TYR A 725 19.55 -18.28 5.30
CA TYR A 725 18.53 -18.81 6.21
C TYR A 725 19.01 -19.16 7.65
N ALA A 726 20.15 -18.64 8.12
CA ALA A 726 20.80 -19.11 9.36
C ALA A 726 19.90 -19.12 10.60
N PHE A 727 19.00 -18.14 10.75
CA PHE A 727 18.01 -18.01 11.83
C PHE A 727 16.58 -17.98 11.30
N SER A 728 16.35 -18.37 10.04
CA SER A 728 15.03 -18.28 9.42
C SER A 728 14.00 -19.11 10.18
N GLY A 729 12.87 -18.51 10.57
CA GLY A 729 11.85 -19.16 11.39
C GLY A 729 12.11 -19.18 12.90
N CYS A 730 13.09 -18.43 13.41
CA CYS A 730 13.32 -18.27 14.86
C CYS A 730 12.29 -17.30 15.48
N SER A 731 11.04 -17.76 15.58
CA SER A 731 9.85 -16.95 15.94
C SER A 731 9.80 -16.35 17.36
N LYS A 732 10.88 -16.42 18.13
CA LYS A 732 10.99 -15.89 19.50
C LYS A 732 12.13 -14.89 19.73
N ILE A 733 13.04 -14.72 18.78
CA ILE A 733 14.09 -13.70 18.88
C ILE A 733 13.41 -12.33 18.76
N THR A 734 13.54 -11.48 19.78
CA THR A 734 13.03 -10.09 19.75
C THR A 734 14.09 -9.09 19.32
N GLU A 735 15.35 -9.31 19.71
CA GLU A 735 16.47 -8.43 19.38
C GLU A 735 17.65 -9.17 18.76
N ILE A 736 18.41 -8.49 17.90
CA ILE A 736 19.70 -8.98 17.41
C ILE A 736 20.72 -7.83 17.28
N THR A 737 21.95 -8.06 17.76
CA THR A 737 23.08 -7.16 17.52
C THR A 737 24.01 -7.76 16.47
N ILE A 738 24.18 -7.07 15.34
CA ILE A 738 25.11 -7.47 14.25
C ILE A 738 26.51 -6.89 14.55
N PRO A 739 27.55 -7.72 14.79
CA PRO A 739 28.89 -7.24 15.11
C PRO A 739 29.56 -6.47 13.98
N ALA A 740 30.42 -5.49 14.33
CA ALA A 740 31.14 -4.63 13.39
C ALA A 740 32.13 -5.37 12.45
N SER A 741 32.42 -6.63 12.75
CA SER A 741 33.29 -7.56 12.04
C SER A 741 32.60 -8.36 10.94
N VAL A 742 31.25 -8.39 10.92
CA VAL A 742 30.46 -9.09 9.91
C VAL A 742 30.62 -8.38 8.57
N ASN A 743 30.93 -9.13 7.52
CA ASN A 743 31.10 -8.64 6.15
C ASN A 743 30.25 -9.39 5.12
N THR A 744 29.56 -10.46 5.55
CA THR A 744 28.61 -11.22 4.74
C THR A 744 27.43 -11.68 5.58
N ILE A 745 26.22 -11.45 5.08
CA ILE A 745 24.98 -12.02 5.63
C ILE A 745 24.24 -12.63 4.43
N GLY A 746 24.05 -13.96 4.47
CA GLY A 746 23.35 -14.69 3.42
C GLY A 746 21.88 -14.31 3.36
N GLY A 747 21.27 -14.46 2.18
CA GLY A 747 19.86 -14.09 2.00
C GLY A 747 18.94 -14.80 3.00
N TYR A 748 17.86 -14.11 3.40
CA TYR A 748 16.86 -14.65 4.34
C TYR A 748 17.41 -15.06 5.73
N ALA A 749 18.60 -14.59 6.12
CA ALA A 749 19.26 -15.05 7.36
C ALA A 749 18.41 -14.87 8.63
N PHE A 750 17.54 -13.86 8.71
CA PHE A 750 16.62 -13.62 9.83
C PHE A 750 15.15 -13.58 9.37
N SER A 751 14.80 -14.26 8.27
CA SER A 751 13.44 -14.19 7.74
C SER A 751 12.43 -15.00 8.56
N ASN A 752 11.14 -14.64 8.53
CA ASN A 752 10.09 -15.33 9.29
C ASN A 752 10.39 -15.35 10.81
N CYS A 753 10.88 -14.20 11.31
CA CYS A 753 11.10 -13.94 12.74
C CYS A 753 10.10 -12.87 13.21
N PRO A 754 8.79 -13.18 13.31
CA PRO A 754 7.72 -12.18 13.49
C PRO A 754 7.75 -11.41 14.82
N LEU A 755 8.60 -11.80 15.77
CA LEU A 755 8.82 -11.05 17.02
C LEU A 755 10.09 -10.19 17.02
N LEU A 756 10.95 -10.30 15.99
CA LEU A 756 12.17 -9.49 15.86
C LEU A 756 11.79 -8.05 15.58
N ASP A 757 11.87 -7.21 16.61
CA ASP A 757 11.45 -5.81 16.61
C ASP A 757 12.57 -4.80 16.88
N TYR A 758 13.78 -5.26 17.23
CA TYR A 758 14.95 -4.40 17.36
C TYR A 758 16.22 -5.01 16.74
N VAL A 759 16.77 -4.34 15.73
CA VAL A 759 18.04 -4.70 15.10
C VAL A 759 19.07 -3.61 15.40
N LYS A 760 20.17 -3.99 16.05
CA LYS A 760 21.31 -3.10 16.32
C LYS A 760 22.47 -3.45 15.39
N SER A 761 22.76 -2.60 14.41
CA SER A 761 23.88 -2.83 13.50
C SER A 761 25.12 -2.05 13.92
N MET A 762 26.21 -2.74 14.20
CA MET A 762 27.50 -2.11 14.53
C MET A 762 28.37 -1.85 13.30
N LEU A 763 27.87 -2.12 12.08
CA LEU A 763 28.65 -1.95 10.84
C LEU A 763 28.88 -0.47 10.54
N THR A 764 30.14 -0.06 10.42
CA THR A 764 30.53 1.31 10.06
C THR A 764 30.51 1.56 8.54
N ASN A 765 30.34 0.50 7.75
CA ASN A 765 30.14 0.52 6.31
C ASN A 765 29.21 -0.67 5.94
N PRO A 766 27.88 -0.48 5.91
CA PRO A 766 26.96 -1.53 5.49
C PRO A 766 27.22 -1.96 4.04
N PHE A 767 26.77 -3.16 3.71
CA PHE A 767 26.84 -3.79 2.39
C PHE A 767 25.45 -4.26 1.97
N GLU A 768 25.23 -4.48 0.68
CA GLU A 768 23.95 -4.95 0.15
C GLU A 768 23.53 -6.29 0.77
N ILE A 769 22.27 -6.36 1.20
CA ILE A 769 21.64 -7.57 1.76
C ILE A 769 20.32 -7.87 1.05
N ASN A 770 20.02 -9.15 0.84
CA ASN A 770 18.87 -9.60 0.05
C ASN A 770 17.87 -10.37 0.95
N ASN A 771 16.68 -9.79 1.17
CA ASN A 771 15.58 -10.38 1.95
C ASN A 771 15.95 -10.91 3.34
N VAL A 772 17.06 -10.43 3.92
CA VAL A 772 17.60 -10.89 5.22
C VAL A 772 16.59 -10.74 6.34
N PHE A 773 15.79 -9.67 6.31
CA PHE A 773 14.79 -9.30 7.31
C PHE A 773 13.35 -9.42 6.76
N LEU A 774 13.10 -10.34 5.84
CA LEU A 774 11.75 -10.58 5.31
C LEU A 774 10.85 -11.25 6.36
N ASP A 775 9.61 -10.80 6.52
CA ASP A 775 8.65 -11.34 7.50
C ASP A 775 9.16 -11.28 8.96
N ILE A 776 9.73 -10.13 9.36
CA ILE A 776 9.97 -9.77 10.77
C ILE A 776 8.78 -8.98 11.36
N ASN A 777 8.91 -8.34 12.53
CA ASN A 777 7.83 -7.53 13.08
C ASN A 777 7.63 -6.24 12.24
N ASP A 778 6.40 -5.91 11.85
CA ASP A 778 6.05 -4.66 11.12
C ASP A 778 6.44 -3.38 11.88
N ASN A 779 6.73 -3.48 13.18
CA ASN A 779 7.19 -2.38 14.01
C ASN A 779 8.71 -2.33 14.21
N ALA A 780 9.48 -3.15 13.48
CA ALA A 780 10.90 -3.31 13.73
C ALA A 780 11.70 -2.02 13.54
N ASP A 781 12.60 -1.78 14.50
CA ASP A 781 13.49 -0.64 14.56
C ASP A 781 14.93 -1.05 14.20
N LEU A 782 15.64 -0.19 13.46
CA LEU A 782 17.05 -0.34 13.15
C LEU A 782 17.88 0.80 13.79
N GLU A 783 18.68 0.46 14.81
CA GLU A 783 19.72 1.36 15.33
C GLU A 783 21.03 1.15 14.55
N VAL A 784 21.62 2.25 14.09
CA VAL A 784 22.89 2.28 13.34
C VAL A 784 23.93 3.18 14.02
N PRO A 785 25.24 3.06 13.70
CA PRO A 785 26.26 3.85 14.37
C PRO A 785 26.13 5.33 14.02
N LYS A 786 26.51 6.21 14.96
CA LYS A 786 26.43 7.66 14.78
C LYS A 786 27.23 8.16 13.56
N GLY A 787 26.62 9.05 12.77
CA GLY A 787 27.15 9.55 11.50
C GLY A 787 27.07 8.54 10.34
N LYS A 788 26.14 7.58 10.38
CA LYS A 788 25.98 6.53 9.35
C LYS A 788 24.57 6.35 8.81
N LEU A 789 23.54 7.00 9.35
CA LEU A 789 22.15 6.78 8.92
C LEU A 789 21.98 6.88 7.41
N SER A 790 22.44 7.97 6.78
CA SER A 790 22.30 8.16 5.33
C SER A 790 23.04 7.12 4.48
N LEU A 791 24.06 6.44 5.03
CA LEU A 791 24.73 5.33 4.34
C LEU A 791 23.86 4.07 4.35
N TYR A 792 23.20 3.76 5.47
CA TYR A 792 22.19 2.70 5.56
C TYR A 792 20.95 3.02 4.72
N GLU A 793 20.43 4.26 4.76
CA GLU A 793 19.32 4.73 3.91
C GLU A 793 19.62 4.54 2.40
N SER A 794 20.90 4.59 2.01
CA SER A 794 21.35 4.39 0.63
C SER A 794 21.75 2.94 0.26
N THR A 795 21.84 2.02 1.24
CA THR A 795 22.34 0.66 1.00
C THR A 795 21.18 -0.33 0.85
N THR A 796 21.13 -1.00 -0.30
CA THR A 796 20.11 -2.00 -0.63
C THR A 796 19.89 -3.01 0.49
N GLY A 797 18.63 -3.13 0.93
CA GLY A 797 18.18 -4.11 1.92
C GLY A 797 18.22 -3.66 3.39
N TRP A 798 18.80 -2.51 3.72
CA TRP A 798 18.79 -1.95 5.09
C TRP A 798 17.70 -0.89 5.32
N GLY A 799 16.90 -0.57 4.30
CA GLY A 799 15.95 0.53 4.33
C GLY A 799 14.58 0.21 4.94
N TYR A 800 13.68 1.20 4.84
CA TYR A 800 12.28 1.18 5.32
C TYR A 800 11.36 0.13 4.65
N THR A 801 11.91 -0.82 3.89
CA THR A 801 11.19 -2.01 3.40
C THR A 801 11.04 -3.10 4.47
N PHE A 802 11.87 -3.05 5.51
CA PHE A 802 11.83 -4.00 6.63
C PHE A 802 11.75 -3.31 8.00
N PHE A 803 12.13 -2.03 8.08
CA PHE A 803 12.19 -1.28 9.34
C PHE A 803 11.22 -0.11 9.35
N LYS A 804 10.39 -0.04 10.39
CA LYS A 804 9.48 1.08 10.66
C LYS A 804 10.25 2.37 10.96
N ARG A 805 11.38 2.27 11.68
CA ARG A 805 12.27 3.40 11.97
C ARG A 805 13.73 3.03 11.78
N MET A 806 14.51 4.03 11.40
CA MET A 806 15.96 3.95 11.31
C MET A 806 16.55 5.18 12.02
N PHE A 807 17.44 4.97 12.99
CA PHE A 807 17.98 6.03 13.83
C PHE A 807 19.40 5.74 14.31
N GLU A 808 20.13 6.78 14.72
CA GLU A 808 21.51 6.66 15.16
C GLU A 808 21.65 6.38 16.67
N THR A 809 22.69 5.65 17.06
CA THR A 809 23.03 5.41 18.47
C THR A 809 23.05 6.72 19.27
N GLY A 810 22.11 6.85 20.21
CA GLY A 810 21.97 8.02 21.07
C GLY A 810 21.04 9.12 20.54
N THR A 811 20.25 8.86 19.50
CA THR A 811 19.05 9.67 19.17
C THR A 811 17.79 9.00 19.74
N ASP A 812 16.76 9.80 20.01
CA ASP A 812 15.43 9.33 20.44
C ASP A 812 14.66 8.75 19.23
N PRO A 813 14.19 7.48 19.26
CA PRO A 813 13.42 6.88 18.17
C PRO A 813 11.97 7.37 18.09
N ASP A 814 11.41 7.91 19.19
CA ASP A 814 10.08 8.53 19.25
C ASP A 814 10.14 10.03 18.85
N ALA A 815 11.33 10.53 18.52
CA ALA A 815 11.54 11.92 18.09
C ALA A 815 10.73 12.26 16.83
N SER A 816 9.89 13.29 16.92
CA SER A 816 8.97 13.69 15.85
C SER A 816 9.22 15.13 15.39
N VAL A 817 8.80 15.43 14.15
CA VAL A 817 8.73 16.77 13.59
C VAL A 817 7.38 16.90 12.86
N VAL A 818 6.67 17.99 13.08
CA VAL A 818 5.29 18.22 12.59
C VAL A 818 5.13 19.68 12.18
N LEU A 819 4.53 19.94 11.02
CA LEU A 819 4.32 21.26 10.45
C LEU A 819 2.93 21.83 10.74
N SER A 820 2.84 23.15 10.92
CA SER A 820 1.57 23.86 11.10
C SER A 820 0.69 23.93 9.83
N THR A 821 1.25 23.59 8.67
CA THR A 821 0.52 23.41 7.41
C THR A 821 1.29 22.44 6.51
N THR A 822 0.56 21.67 5.70
CA THR A 822 1.12 20.76 4.69
C THR A 822 1.39 21.46 3.36
N SER A 823 0.83 22.65 3.11
CA SER A 823 1.11 23.42 1.89
C SER A 823 1.05 24.94 2.06
N ILE A 824 1.77 25.67 1.18
CA ILE A 824 1.67 27.12 1.00
C ILE A 824 1.56 27.46 -0.50
N LYS A 825 0.56 28.27 -0.84
CA LYS A 825 0.33 28.85 -2.18
C LYS A 825 0.69 30.33 -2.17
N THR A 826 1.36 30.84 -3.21
CA THR A 826 1.74 32.27 -3.28
C THR A 826 1.84 32.80 -4.72
N ILE A 827 1.92 34.13 -4.88
CA ILE A 827 1.82 34.86 -6.15
C ILE A 827 3.16 34.95 -6.91
N GLY A 828 3.13 35.44 -8.15
CA GLY A 828 4.32 35.51 -9.02
C GLY A 828 5.33 36.59 -8.64
N LYS A 829 4.92 37.60 -7.86
CA LYS A 829 5.82 38.56 -7.21
C LYS A 829 6.72 37.85 -6.18
N ALA A 830 7.82 38.49 -5.79
CA ALA A 830 8.55 38.05 -4.60
C ALA A 830 7.64 38.22 -3.37
N SER A 831 7.63 37.24 -2.47
CA SER A 831 6.67 37.19 -1.35
C SER A 831 7.27 36.47 -0.13
N THR A 832 6.55 36.51 0.99
CA THR A 832 6.93 35.81 2.22
C THR A 832 5.80 34.91 2.71
N GLY A 833 6.15 33.82 3.35
CA GLY A 833 5.24 32.97 4.13
C GLY A 833 5.92 32.45 5.39
N SER A 834 5.25 31.62 6.16
CA SER A 834 5.84 30.98 7.34
C SER A 834 5.21 29.63 7.64
N VAL A 835 5.99 28.76 8.28
CA VAL A 835 5.51 27.49 8.84
C VAL A 835 6.09 27.33 10.25
N THR A 836 5.25 27.01 11.23
CA THR A 836 5.73 26.64 12.55
C THR A 836 6.05 25.15 12.56
N VAL A 837 7.31 24.85 12.87
CA VAL A 837 7.81 23.48 13.05
C VAL A 837 7.69 23.15 14.53
N THR A 838 6.91 22.12 14.85
CA THR A 838 6.83 21.53 16.20
C THR A 838 7.69 20.27 16.23
N SER A 839 8.56 20.10 17.23
CA SER A 839 9.45 18.95 17.30
C SER A 839 9.90 18.62 18.71
N THR A 840 9.97 17.32 19.02
CA THR A 840 10.46 16.80 20.31
C THR A 840 11.98 16.63 20.38
N SER A 841 12.72 17.02 19.34
CA SER A 841 14.18 16.90 19.25
C SER A 841 14.79 17.91 18.26
N PRO A 842 16.13 18.04 18.19
CA PRO A 842 16.77 18.87 17.19
C PRO A 842 16.47 18.40 15.76
N TRP A 843 16.11 19.32 14.87
CA TRP A 843 15.75 19.03 13.48
C TRP A 843 16.44 20.00 12.51
N THR A 844 16.42 19.67 11.22
CA THR A 844 17.07 20.43 10.14
C THR A 844 16.16 20.57 8.90
N VAL A 845 16.37 21.62 8.12
CA VAL A 845 15.85 21.74 6.75
C VAL A 845 16.71 20.85 5.86
N TYR A 846 16.22 19.65 5.55
CA TYR A 846 16.96 18.62 4.81
C TYR A 846 17.08 18.95 3.32
N SER A 847 16.04 19.54 2.73
CA SER A 847 16.04 20.00 1.34
C SER A 847 14.98 21.07 1.12
N ARG A 848 15.24 22.03 0.22
CA ARG A 848 14.28 23.03 -0.26
C ARG A 848 14.56 23.39 -1.72
N PRO A 849 13.62 23.98 -2.47
CA PRO A 849 13.89 24.53 -3.80
C PRO A 849 14.81 25.76 -3.72
N ASP A 850 15.65 25.95 -4.72
CA ASP A 850 16.60 27.08 -4.77
C ASP A 850 15.93 28.47 -4.78
N TRP A 851 14.68 28.54 -5.24
CA TRP A 851 13.88 29.76 -5.32
C TRP A 851 13.18 30.14 -3.99
N ILE A 852 13.52 29.49 -2.88
CA ILE A 852 12.97 29.78 -1.54
C ILE A 852 14.09 29.87 -0.49
N SER A 853 14.25 31.00 0.20
CA SER A 853 15.08 31.10 1.43
C SER A 853 14.32 30.62 2.66
N THR A 854 15.04 30.20 3.70
CA THR A 854 14.47 29.94 5.04
C THR A 854 15.22 30.76 6.09
N SER A 855 14.51 31.33 7.08
CA SER A 855 15.12 32.13 8.16
C SER A 855 16.09 31.33 9.04
N VAL A 856 15.85 30.02 9.16
CA VAL A 856 16.70 29.05 9.85
C VAL A 856 16.87 27.80 8.99
N ASN A 857 17.92 27.02 9.23
CA ASN A 857 18.13 25.70 8.60
C ASN A 857 17.95 24.53 9.59
N GLY A 858 17.44 24.82 10.80
CA GLY A 858 17.24 23.85 11.88
C GLY A 858 17.10 24.55 13.24
N ALA A 859 16.52 23.85 14.21
CA ALA A 859 16.40 24.30 15.60
C ALA A 859 16.45 23.11 16.58
N ALA A 860 16.59 23.38 17.88
CA ALA A 860 16.65 22.36 18.93
C ALA A 860 15.27 21.85 19.40
N GLY A 861 14.19 22.45 18.91
CA GLY A 861 12.80 22.19 19.28
C GLY A 861 11.86 23.07 18.44
N ASN A 862 10.71 23.48 18.97
CA ASN A 862 9.72 24.27 18.25
C ASN A 862 10.27 25.62 17.76
N GLU A 863 9.96 26.02 16.52
CA GLU A 863 10.41 27.28 15.90
C GLU A 863 9.45 27.72 14.78
N THR A 864 9.40 29.01 14.45
CA THR A 864 8.71 29.50 13.23
C THR A 864 9.70 29.81 12.12
N VAL A 865 9.61 29.05 11.04
CA VAL A 865 10.48 29.17 9.87
C VAL A 865 9.79 30.10 8.87
N ASN A 866 10.34 31.29 8.71
CA ASN A 866 9.91 32.23 7.67
C ASN A 866 10.50 31.78 6.33
N LEU A 867 9.70 31.87 5.28
CA LEU A 867 10.01 31.48 3.92
C LEU A 867 10.02 32.74 3.05
N GLU A 868 11.09 32.95 2.30
CA GLU A 868 11.19 34.03 1.32
C GLU A 868 11.10 33.42 -0.09
N PHE A 869 10.05 33.72 -0.83
CA PHE A 869 9.87 33.23 -2.19
C PHE A 869 10.44 34.25 -3.17
N ALA A 870 11.42 33.84 -3.99
CA ALA A 870 11.87 34.64 -5.12
C ALA A 870 10.71 34.89 -6.11
N ALA A 871 10.78 35.94 -6.92
CA ALA A 871 9.78 36.15 -7.98
C ALA A 871 9.79 35.02 -9.02
N ASN A 872 8.62 34.68 -9.57
CA ASN A 872 8.47 33.75 -10.69
C ASN A 872 8.41 34.52 -12.01
N THR A 873 9.56 34.98 -12.49
CA THR A 873 9.70 35.78 -13.73
C THR A 873 9.71 34.95 -15.02
N SER A 874 9.04 33.78 -15.01
CA SER A 874 9.19 32.76 -16.05
C SER A 874 8.09 32.90 -17.11
N GLU A 875 8.39 33.47 -18.28
CA GLU A 875 7.44 33.63 -19.40
C GLU A 875 6.87 32.29 -19.96
N GLY A 876 7.35 31.14 -19.49
CA GLY A 876 6.99 29.80 -19.99
C GLY A 876 6.29 28.85 -19.01
N SER A 877 5.95 29.26 -17.78
CA SER A 877 5.16 28.42 -16.86
C SER A 877 4.33 29.25 -15.88
N SER A 878 3.00 29.10 -15.96
CA SER A 878 2.01 29.81 -15.11
C SER A 878 2.07 29.43 -13.62
N VAL A 879 2.73 28.31 -13.30
CA VAL A 879 2.95 27.83 -11.92
C VAL A 879 4.35 27.19 -11.84
N ARG A 880 5.00 27.29 -10.68
CA ARG A 880 6.11 26.41 -10.26
C ARG A 880 5.81 25.80 -8.89
N THR A 881 6.21 24.54 -8.70
CA THR A 881 5.99 23.80 -7.45
C THR A 881 7.31 23.27 -6.89
N GLY A 882 7.31 22.91 -5.62
CA GLY A 882 8.46 22.35 -4.92
C GLY A 882 8.08 21.75 -3.57
N LYS A 883 9.08 21.22 -2.85
CA LYS A 883 8.90 20.63 -1.52
C LYS A 883 10.03 21.05 -0.59
N ILE A 884 9.69 21.43 0.65
CA ILE A 884 10.64 21.68 1.73
C ILE A 884 10.50 20.53 2.73
N ILE A 885 11.59 19.81 2.99
CA ILE A 885 11.63 18.66 3.88
C ILE A 885 12.32 19.06 5.19
N PHE A 886 11.64 18.79 6.31
CA PHE A 886 12.15 19.01 7.66
C PHE A 886 12.43 17.63 8.28
N LYS A 887 13.67 17.33 8.68
CA LYS A 887 14.11 16.01 9.17
C LYS A 887 14.71 16.11 10.57
N VAL A 888 14.35 15.18 11.45
CA VAL A 888 14.95 15.03 12.79
C VAL A 888 16.43 14.67 12.68
N THR A 889 17.28 15.26 13.51
CA THR A 889 18.74 15.11 13.42
C THR A 889 19.16 13.70 13.83
N GLY A 890 19.66 12.91 12.87
CA GLY A 890 20.09 11.53 13.11
C GLY A 890 18.95 10.49 13.17
N SER A 891 17.75 10.85 12.74
CA SER A 891 16.60 9.93 12.62
C SER A 891 15.97 10.04 11.23
N GLY A 892 15.34 8.96 10.76
CA GLY A 892 14.57 8.94 9.51
C GLY A 892 13.36 9.88 9.50
N ASN A 893 12.86 10.23 10.69
CA ASN A 893 11.59 10.93 10.88
C ASN A 893 11.62 12.35 10.29
N LYS A 894 10.61 12.66 9.48
CA LYS A 894 10.54 13.88 8.67
C LYS A 894 9.10 14.27 8.35
N ASP A 895 8.89 15.56 8.10
CA ASP A 895 7.65 16.13 7.56
C ASP A 895 7.96 17.01 6.33
N THR A 896 6.98 17.27 5.48
CA THR A 896 7.17 17.89 4.16
C THR A 896 6.11 18.94 3.85
N LEU A 897 6.58 20.17 3.63
CA LEU A 897 5.77 21.28 3.15
C LEU A 897 5.77 21.30 1.61
N GLU A 898 4.59 21.24 0.99
CA GLU A 898 4.44 21.52 -0.44
C GLU A 898 4.33 23.03 -0.69
N VAL A 899 5.02 23.53 -1.71
CA VAL A 899 5.12 24.97 -2.00
C VAL A 899 4.82 25.24 -3.46
N THR A 900 3.85 26.12 -3.71
CA THR A 900 3.34 26.42 -5.05
C THR A 900 3.33 27.93 -5.30
N GLN A 901 3.96 28.37 -6.38
CA GLN A 901 4.02 29.77 -6.78
C GLN A 901 3.44 29.97 -8.18
N TYR A 902 2.36 30.74 -8.26
CA TYR A 902 1.64 31.05 -9.50
C TYR A 902 2.30 32.23 -10.24
N THR A 903 1.78 32.64 -11.40
CA THR A 903 2.17 33.87 -12.10
C THR A 903 1.20 35.04 -11.90
N ASN A 904 0.40 35.06 -10.82
CA ASN A 904 -0.58 36.13 -10.61
C ASN A 904 0.11 37.52 -10.58
N LYS A 905 -0.48 38.48 -11.31
CA LYS A 905 -0.08 39.90 -11.36
C LYS A 905 -0.40 40.60 -10.05
N TYR A 906 -1.51 40.25 -9.44
CA TYR A 906 -2.02 40.90 -8.22
C TYR A 906 -1.58 40.16 -6.96
N ALA A 907 -1.68 40.85 -5.84
CA ALA A 907 -1.56 40.35 -4.47
C ALA A 907 -2.91 40.48 -3.75
N ASP A 908 -2.99 39.99 -2.51
CA ASP A 908 -4.08 40.34 -1.61
C ASP A 908 -4.03 41.85 -1.30
N LYS A 909 -5.19 42.52 -1.30
CA LYS A 909 -5.33 43.99 -1.21
C LYS A 909 -4.65 44.80 -2.34
N ASP A 910 -4.17 44.19 -3.43
CA ASP A 910 -3.99 44.94 -4.68
C ASP A 910 -5.37 45.32 -5.25
N TYR A 911 -5.46 46.40 -6.04
CA TYR A 911 -6.67 46.82 -6.73
C TYR A 911 -6.41 47.29 -8.16
N GLU A 912 -7.44 47.26 -9.00
CA GLU A 912 -7.41 47.81 -10.36
C GLU A 912 -8.65 48.69 -10.63
N THR A 913 -8.42 49.86 -11.24
CA THR A 913 -9.48 50.78 -11.63
C THR A 913 -10.04 50.38 -13.00
N ARG A 914 -11.20 49.71 -13.03
CA ARG A 914 -11.91 49.27 -14.24
C ARG A 914 -12.49 50.43 -15.05
N GLN A 915 -12.84 51.53 -14.38
CA GLN A 915 -13.31 52.77 -15.01
C GLN A 915 -12.82 53.97 -14.23
N THR A 916 -12.39 55.02 -14.94
CA THR A 916 -12.17 56.37 -14.38
C THR A 916 -13.27 57.30 -14.88
N HIS A 917 -13.70 58.24 -14.05
CA HIS A 917 -14.70 59.24 -14.42
C HIS A 917 -14.23 60.13 -15.58
N THR A 918 -15.20 60.74 -16.26
CA THR A 918 -14.97 61.80 -17.26
C THR A 918 -15.85 63.04 -17.03
N LEU A 919 -16.70 63.01 -16.00
CA LEU A 919 -17.60 64.11 -15.59
C LEU A 919 -17.60 64.27 -14.06
N GLY A 920 -17.66 65.51 -13.58
CA GLY A 920 -17.59 65.82 -12.15
C GLY A 920 -16.20 65.56 -11.55
N ASN A 921 -16.15 65.37 -10.23
CA ASN A 921 -14.91 65.14 -9.46
C ASN A 921 -14.51 63.65 -9.35
N GLY A 922 -15.31 62.75 -9.91
CA GLY A 922 -15.28 61.33 -9.57
C GLY A 922 -16.26 60.94 -8.47
N ILE A 923 -16.55 59.64 -8.39
CA ILE A 923 -17.35 59.00 -7.35
C ILE A 923 -16.85 57.57 -7.20
N ASP A 924 -16.16 57.27 -6.10
CA ASP A 924 -15.61 55.93 -5.84
C ASP A 924 -16.75 54.90 -5.66
N VAL A 925 -16.66 53.78 -6.39
CA VAL A 925 -17.40 52.55 -6.10
C VAL A 925 -16.41 51.39 -6.08
N VAL A 926 -16.38 50.67 -4.96
CA VAL A 926 -15.49 49.53 -4.74
C VAL A 926 -16.28 48.24 -4.91
N PHE A 927 -15.88 47.43 -5.88
CA PHE A 927 -16.29 46.04 -6.01
C PHE A 927 -15.21 45.14 -5.41
N VAL A 928 -15.63 44.14 -4.64
CA VAL A 928 -14.75 43.12 -4.05
C VAL A 928 -15.52 41.80 -3.95
N ALA A 929 -14.88 40.69 -4.28
CA ALA A 929 -15.50 39.36 -4.16
C ALA A 929 -14.95 38.60 -2.95
N ASP A 930 -15.82 37.85 -2.25
CA ASP A 930 -15.45 37.03 -1.08
C ASP A 930 -15.64 35.54 -1.35
N GLY A 931 -14.82 34.69 -0.74
CA GLY A 931 -14.86 33.24 -0.94
C GLY A 931 -14.26 32.80 -2.28
N PHE A 932 -13.24 33.50 -2.78
CA PHE A 932 -12.46 33.07 -3.95
C PHE A 932 -11.03 32.73 -3.55
N VAL A 933 -10.54 31.55 -3.93
CA VAL A 933 -9.16 31.11 -3.69
C VAL A 933 -8.24 31.57 -4.82
N LEU A 934 -6.93 31.55 -4.58
CA LEU A 934 -5.92 32.01 -5.55
C LEU A 934 -6.00 31.27 -6.91
N ASP A 935 -6.45 30.01 -6.96
CA ASP A 935 -6.66 29.30 -8.23
C ASP A 935 -7.79 29.92 -9.07
N GLU A 936 -8.92 30.30 -8.45
CA GLU A 936 -10.09 30.92 -9.10
C GLU A 936 -9.81 32.40 -9.48
N ILE A 937 -8.88 33.04 -8.78
CA ILE A 937 -8.36 34.36 -9.15
C ILE A 937 -7.42 34.25 -10.36
N VAL A 938 -6.56 33.22 -10.41
CA VAL A 938 -5.61 33.00 -11.51
C VAL A 938 -6.26 32.44 -12.78
N SER A 939 -7.38 31.72 -12.67
CA SER A 939 -8.19 31.32 -13.84
C SER A 939 -8.95 32.49 -14.48
N GLY A 940 -9.05 33.63 -13.78
CA GLY A 940 -9.81 34.81 -14.21
C GLY A 940 -11.31 34.75 -13.91
N GLU A 941 -11.77 33.79 -13.10
CA GLU A 941 -13.18 33.73 -12.68
C GLU A 941 -13.55 34.93 -11.79
N TYR A 942 -12.65 35.37 -10.91
CA TYR A 942 -12.80 36.58 -10.10
C TYR A 942 -13.12 37.82 -10.96
N ASP A 943 -12.32 38.04 -12.02
CA ASP A 943 -12.48 39.19 -12.91
C ASP A 943 -13.77 39.11 -13.73
N GLN A 944 -14.13 37.92 -14.23
CA GLN A 944 -15.40 37.70 -14.94
C GLN A 944 -16.62 38.02 -14.07
N VAL A 945 -16.57 37.67 -12.78
CA VAL A 945 -17.63 37.94 -11.80
C VAL A 945 -17.71 39.43 -11.46
N MET A 946 -16.56 40.08 -11.25
CA MET A 946 -16.50 41.52 -10.97
C MET A 946 -17.00 42.36 -12.15
N ASP A 947 -16.59 42.04 -13.37
CA ASP A 947 -17.01 42.75 -14.57
C ASP A 947 -18.51 42.54 -14.87
N GLN A 948 -19.08 41.38 -14.51
CA GLN A 948 -20.54 41.15 -14.52
C GLN A 948 -21.26 42.02 -13.48
N ALA A 949 -20.76 42.09 -12.23
CA ALA A 949 -21.34 42.91 -11.17
C ALA A 949 -21.35 44.41 -11.56
N ILE A 950 -20.23 44.91 -12.06
CA ILE A 950 -20.06 46.27 -12.57
C ILE A 950 -21.04 46.52 -13.73
N THR A 951 -21.14 45.59 -14.68
CA THR A 951 -22.08 45.69 -15.80
C THR A 951 -23.52 45.79 -15.30
N HIS A 952 -23.93 44.92 -14.37
CA HIS A 952 -25.29 44.93 -13.81
C HIS A 952 -25.62 46.20 -13.02
N PHE A 953 -24.66 46.78 -12.29
CA PHE A 953 -24.86 48.05 -11.56
C PHE A 953 -25.18 49.21 -12.51
N PHE A 954 -24.48 49.31 -13.64
CA PHE A 954 -24.72 50.36 -14.65
C PHE A 954 -25.84 50.03 -15.66
N ASP A 955 -26.35 48.79 -15.69
CA ASP A 955 -27.43 48.32 -16.58
C ASP A 955 -28.85 48.68 -16.06
N ILE A 956 -29.02 49.86 -15.47
CA ILE A 956 -30.32 50.42 -15.04
C ILE A 956 -30.23 51.96 -14.97
N GLU A 957 -31.30 52.69 -15.34
CA GLU A 957 -31.31 54.16 -15.12
C GLU A 957 -31.46 54.50 -13.64
N PRO A 958 -30.83 55.59 -13.15
CA PRO A 958 -30.07 56.57 -13.93
C PRO A 958 -28.58 56.21 -14.07
N TYR A 959 -28.12 55.08 -13.54
CA TYR A 959 -26.71 54.68 -13.59
C TYR A 959 -26.23 54.48 -15.03
N THR A 960 -27.07 54.02 -15.96
CA THR A 960 -26.75 53.98 -17.39
C THR A 960 -26.42 55.37 -17.94
N THR A 961 -27.31 56.36 -17.76
CA THR A 961 -27.12 57.73 -18.23
C THR A 961 -25.97 58.48 -17.53
N TYR A 962 -25.74 58.20 -16.24
CA TYR A 962 -24.74 58.90 -15.41
C TYR A 962 -23.44 58.11 -15.18
N LYS A 963 -23.21 57.00 -15.90
CA LYS A 963 -22.04 56.11 -15.76
C LYS A 963 -20.70 56.85 -15.74
N ASN A 964 -20.56 57.91 -16.53
CA ASN A 964 -19.33 58.69 -16.68
C ASN A 964 -18.93 59.55 -15.46
N TYR A 965 -19.75 59.59 -14.40
CA TYR A 965 -19.43 60.28 -13.15
C TYR A 965 -18.68 59.41 -12.12
N PHE A 966 -18.50 58.11 -12.39
CA PHE A 966 -18.00 57.14 -11.42
C PHE A 966 -16.57 56.67 -11.71
N ASP A 967 -15.82 56.46 -10.64
CA ASP A 967 -14.58 55.68 -10.62
C ASP A 967 -14.90 54.31 -10.03
N VAL A 968 -14.46 53.26 -10.71
CA VAL A 968 -14.88 51.88 -10.42
C VAL A 968 -13.64 51.04 -10.17
N HIS A 969 -13.49 50.58 -8.94
CA HIS A 969 -12.33 49.83 -8.48
C HIS A 969 -12.72 48.39 -8.18
N VAL A 970 -11.89 47.44 -8.63
CA VAL A 970 -11.94 46.04 -8.21
C VAL A 970 -10.78 45.82 -7.25
N VAL A 971 -11.08 45.46 -6.01
CA VAL A 971 -10.08 45.06 -5.00
C VAL A 971 -10.01 43.53 -4.99
N TYR A 972 -8.81 42.97 -4.97
CA TYR A 972 -8.60 41.53 -4.89
C TYR A 972 -8.49 41.07 -3.42
N ALA A 973 -9.37 40.16 -3.00
CA ALA A 973 -9.45 39.63 -1.64
C ALA A 973 -9.29 38.10 -1.61
N TYR A 974 -8.25 37.61 -0.92
CA TYR A 974 -7.76 36.24 -1.03
C TYR A 974 -8.34 35.33 0.06
N SER A 975 -9.31 34.50 -0.30
CA SER A 975 -9.89 33.52 0.63
C SER A 975 -9.03 32.25 0.72
N GLN A 976 -9.01 31.62 1.90
CA GLN A 976 -8.35 30.33 2.10
C GLN A 976 -9.22 29.17 1.61
N GLU A 977 -10.55 29.37 1.63
CA GLU A 977 -11.55 28.42 1.11
C GLU A 977 -12.45 29.08 0.06
N SER A 978 -12.84 28.31 -0.96
CA SER A 978 -13.78 28.73 -1.99
C SER A 978 -15.22 28.63 -1.49
N GLY A 979 -16.06 29.61 -1.82
CA GLY A 979 -17.49 29.65 -1.51
C GLY A 979 -17.88 30.36 -0.20
N CYS A 980 -19.13 30.79 -0.12
CA CYS A 980 -19.71 31.50 1.04
C CYS A 980 -20.11 30.57 2.22
N SER A 981 -20.06 31.09 3.45
CA SER A 981 -20.46 30.38 4.68
C SER A 981 -21.99 30.34 4.89
N ASN A 982 -22.47 29.42 5.73
CA ASN A 982 -23.88 29.36 6.18
C ASN A 982 -23.99 28.67 7.56
N LEU A 983 -25.21 28.57 8.11
CA LEU A 983 -25.47 28.01 9.45
C LEU A 983 -24.99 26.56 9.70
N LEU A 984 -24.69 25.77 8.66
CA LEU A 984 -24.18 24.41 8.77
C LEU A 984 -22.70 24.27 8.39
N THR A 985 -22.11 25.26 7.71
CA THR A 985 -20.73 25.22 7.22
C THR A 985 -20.07 26.59 7.33
N THR A 986 -19.07 26.70 8.21
CA THR A 986 -18.14 27.83 8.26
C THR A 986 -17.03 27.62 7.23
N LYS A 987 -16.63 28.68 6.54
CA LYS A 987 -15.49 28.74 5.61
C LYS A 987 -14.59 29.92 5.96
N ASN A 988 -13.29 29.74 5.80
CA ASN A 988 -12.26 30.76 6.04
C ASN A 988 -12.11 31.68 4.81
N THR A 989 -13.02 32.66 4.70
CA THR A 989 -13.07 33.63 3.58
C THR A 989 -12.56 35.01 3.99
N ALA A 990 -12.07 35.78 3.03
CA ALA A 990 -11.37 37.05 3.24
C ALA A 990 -12.21 38.14 3.93
N LEU A 991 -13.52 38.18 3.68
CA LEU A 991 -14.49 39.10 4.27
C LEU A 991 -15.49 38.40 5.21
N GLY A 992 -15.31 37.09 5.46
CA GLY A 992 -16.12 36.30 6.39
C GLY A 992 -17.61 36.23 6.06
N VAL A 993 -18.00 36.34 4.78
CA VAL A 993 -19.41 36.45 4.39
C VAL A 993 -20.17 35.14 4.64
N LYS A 994 -21.35 35.26 5.24
CA LYS A 994 -22.24 34.14 5.59
C LYS A 994 -23.72 34.46 5.43
N TYR A 995 -24.50 33.46 5.01
CA TYR A 995 -25.95 33.48 5.16
C TYR A 995 -26.34 33.33 6.64
N THR A 996 -27.21 34.22 7.13
CA THR A 996 -27.62 34.28 8.55
C THR A 996 -28.77 33.33 8.88
N GLY A 997 -29.45 32.77 7.88
CA GLY A 997 -30.59 31.87 8.04
C GLY A 997 -30.51 30.59 7.20
N ALA A 998 -31.20 29.55 7.67
CA ALA A 998 -31.32 28.27 6.99
C ALA A 998 -32.25 28.33 5.77
N GLY A 999 -32.15 27.32 4.88
CA GLY A 999 -33.09 27.11 3.78
C GLY A 999 -33.22 28.31 2.84
N SER A 1000 -34.44 28.83 2.70
CA SER A 1000 -34.81 29.93 1.80
C SER A 1000 -34.48 31.34 2.30
N SER A 1001 -33.84 31.49 3.47
CA SER A 1001 -33.50 32.82 3.99
C SER A 1001 -32.59 33.59 3.03
N THR A 1002 -32.92 34.86 2.78
CA THR A 1002 -32.18 35.78 1.92
C THR A 1002 -31.10 36.59 2.65
N SER A 1003 -31.12 36.64 3.98
CA SER A 1003 -30.25 37.51 4.77
C SER A 1003 -28.80 37.03 4.87
N MET A 1004 -27.88 38.00 4.83
CA MET A 1004 -26.43 37.80 4.83
C MET A 1004 -25.72 38.78 5.78
N SER A 1005 -24.50 38.45 6.17
CA SER A 1005 -23.61 39.30 6.98
C SER A 1005 -22.14 39.04 6.63
N ALA A 1006 -21.27 40.01 6.86
CA ALA A 1006 -19.83 39.96 6.64
C ALA A 1006 -19.07 40.37 7.92
N ASP A 1007 -17.73 40.29 7.92
CA ASP A 1007 -16.95 41.14 8.83
C ASP A 1007 -16.85 42.54 8.23
N ASN A 1008 -17.58 43.48 8.82
CA ASN A 1008 -17.64 44.86 8.36
C ASN A 1008 -16.28 45.56 8.46
N ASP A 1009 -15.46 45.24 9.47
CA ASP A 1009 -14.14 45.85 9.61
C ASP A 1009 -13.27 45.43 8.44
N ALA A 1010 -13.24 44.12 8.12
CA ALA A 1010 -12.55 43.60 6.94
C ALA A 1010 -13.03 44.28 5.63
N CYS A 1011 -14.34 44.44 5.44
CA CYS A 1011 -14.88 45.10 4.25
C CYS A 1011 -14.36 46.54 4.07
N PHE A 1012 -14.26 47.32 5.15
CA PHE A 1012 -13.65 48.66 5.10
C PHE A 1012 -12.13 48.57 4.89
N ASP A 1013 -11.46 47.63 5.55
CA ASP A 1013 -10.02 47.37 5.46
C ASP A 1013 -9.53 46.97 4.05
N TYR A 1014 -10.40 46.35 3.25
CA TYR A 1014 -10.14 46.06 1.83
C TYR A 1014 -10.48 47.27 0.95
N ALA A 1015 -11.59 47.98 1.21
CA ALA A 1015 -11.92 49.18 0.46
C ALA A 1015 -10.84 50.27 0.58
N GLU A 1016 -10.26 50.47 1.77
CA GLU A 1016 -9.18 51.44 2.02
C GLU A 1016 -7.82 51.05 1.39
N SER A 1017 -7.72 49.92 0.68
CA SER A 1017 -6.60 49.69 -0.24
C SER A 1017 -6.62 50.64 -1.44
N VAL A 1018 -7.82 51.11 -1.85
CA VAL A 1018 -7.99 52.09 -2.91
C VAL A 1018 -7.48 53.45 -2.45
N THR A 1019 -6.41 53.92 -3.09
CA THR A 1019 -5.67 55.09 -2.61
C THR A 1019 -6.50 56.38 -2.72
N GLY A 1020 -6.94 56.91 -1.59
CA GLY A 1020 -7.67 58.18 -1.47
C GLY A 1020 -9.18 58.07 -1.28
N VAL A 1021 -9.72 56.85 -1.23
CA VAL A 1021 -11.17 56.57 -1.17
C VAL A 1021 -11.87 57.24 0.03
N ASN A 1022 -13.04 57.86 -0.19
CA ASN A 1022 -13.87 58.39 0.91
C ASN A 1022 -15.03 57.44 1.24
N LEU A 1023 -14.87 56.60 2.27
CA LEU A 1023 -15.87 55.59 2.65
C LEU A 1023 -17.29 56.13 2.93
N ARG A 1024 -17.45 57.41 3.31
CA ARG A 1024 -18.78 58.05 3.51
C ARG A 1024 -19.50 58.38 2.20
N GLU A 1025 -18.76 58.40 1.11
CA GLU A 1025 -19.27 58.69 -0.24
C GLU A 1025 -19.15 57.48 -1.17
N THR A 1026 -18.41 56.46 -0.75
CA THR A 1026 -18.19 55.19 -1.45
C THR A 1026 -19.31 54.18 -1.20
N LEU A 1027 -19.65 53.40 -2.22
CA LEU A 1027 -20.37 52.13 -2.08
C LEU A 1027 -19.35 50.99 -2.11
N ILE A 1028 -19.41 50.09 -1.12
CA ILE A 1028 -18.71 48.80 -1.15
C ILE A 1028 -19.70 47.73 -1.61
N ALA A 1029 -19.59 47.28 -2.85
CA ALA A 1029 -20.36 46.18 -3.42
C ALA A 1029 -19.58 44.86 -3.26
N VAL A 1030 -19.98 44.05 -2.28
CA VAL A 1030 -19.37 42.75 -2.01
C VAL A 1030 -20.10 41.68 -2.82
N VAL A 1031 -19.37 40.83 -3.55
CA VAL A 1031 -19.92 39.69 -4.30
C VAL A 1031 -19.44 38.36 -3.68
N PRO A 1032 -20.24 37.71 -2.83
CA PRO A 1032 -19.88 36.42 -2.26
C PRO A 1032 -19.93 35.31 -3.31
N ASN A 1033 -18.96 34.40 -3.29
CA ASN A 1033 -18.93 33.21 -4.13
C ASN A 1033 -20.07 32.25 -3.74
N SER A 1034 -21.26 32.48 -4.31
CA SER A 1034 -22.47 31.74 -4.02
C SER A 1034 -23.53 31.97 -5.10
N THR A 1035 -24.10 30.89 -5.64
CA THR A 1035 -25.23 30.95 -6.58
C THR A 1035 -26.60 30.98 -5.89
N ARG A 1036 -26.65 30.83 -4.56
CA ARG A 1036 -27.88 30.93 -3.76
C ARG A 1036 -28.44 32.36 -3.82
N TYR A 1037 -29.76 32.47 -3.88
CA TYR A 1037 -30.46 33.75 -3.80
C TYR A 1037 -30.39 34.33 -2.38
N GLY A 1038 -30.10 35.61 -2.30
CA GLY A 1038 -29.99 36.39 -1.08
C GLY A 1038 -29.47 37.79 -1.37
N GLY A 1039 -29.38 38.60 -0.33
CA GLY A 1039 -28.92 39.97 -0.37
C GLY A 1039 -29.12 40.63 1.00
N THR A 1040 -28.22 41.55 1.36
CA THR A 1040 -28.40 42.46 2.51
C THR A 1040 -27.48 43.66 2.36
N CYS A 1041 -28.03 44.86 2.26
CA CYS A 1041 -27.28 46.10 2.38
C CYS A 1041 -27.19 46.57 3.84
N TRP A 1042 -25.97 46.85 4.31
CA TRP A 1042 -25.70 47.58 5.54
C TRP A 1042 -25.52 49.06 5.21
N MET A 1043 -26.14 49.93 5.99
CA MET A 1043 -26.16 51.38 5.76
C MET A 1043 -25.87 52.11 7.06
N TRP A 1044 -24.93 53.06 7.03
CA TRP A 1044 -24.60 53.92 8.16
C TRP A 1044 -25.15 55.32 7.96
N SER A 1045 -25.65 55.93 9.04
CA SER A 1045 -26.29 57.25 8.97
C SER A 1045 -25.32 58.40 8.69
N SER A 1046 -24.01 58.13 8.60
CA SER A 1046 -22.97 59.06 8.12
C SER A 1046 -22.58 58.88 6.65
N GLY A 1047 -23.20 57.94 5.92
CA GLY A 1047 -23.10 57.81 4.46
C GLY A 1047 -22.43 56.54 3.93
N GLU A 1048 -21.70 55.81 4.80
CA GLU A 1048 -21.04 54.55 4.47
C GLU A 1048 -22.07 53.44 4.14
N ALA A 1049 -21.76 52.55 3.17
CA ALA A 1049 -22.62 51.42 2.82
C ALA A 1049 -21.84 50.18 2.33
N ILE A 1050 -22.30 48.99 2.73
CA ILE A 1050 -21.80 47.69 2.28
C ILE A 1050 -22.98 46.88 1.74
N ALA A 1051 -23.00 46.57 0.44
CA ALA A 1051 -24.07 45.80 -0.19
C ALA A 1051 -23.60 44.37 -0.51
N LEU A 1052 -24.18 43.36 0.15
CA LEU A 1052 -23.85 41.95 -0.06
C LEU A 1052 -24.69 41.39 -1.22
N CYS A 1053 -24.06 41.07 -2.35
CA CYS A 1053 -24.71 40.73 -3.61
C CYS A 1053 -24.25 39.36 -4.15
N PRO A 1054 -24.80 38.22 -3.71
CA PRO A 1054 -24.44 36.90 -4.24
C PRO A 1054 -24.81 36.72 -5.72
N MET A 1055 -24.06 35.86 -6.41
CA MET A 1055 -24.16 35.56 -7.85
C MET A 1055 -25.39 34.71 -8.20
N SER A 1056 -26.60 35.18 -7.83
CA SER A 1056 -27.77 34.29 -7.84
C SER A 1056 -28.12 33.76 -9.23
N SER A 1057 -28.17 32.43 -9.34
CA SER A 1057 -28.57 31.71 -10.56
C SER A 1057 -30.10 31.49 -10.64
N SER A 1058 -30.89 32.33 -9.97
CA SER A 1058 -32.35 32.30 -10.10
C SER A 1058 -32.79 32.97 -11.40
N SER A 1059 -34.03 32.71 -11.86
CA SER A 1059 -34.61 33.44 -12.98
C SER A 1059 -34.85 34.91 -12.64
N TYR A 1060 -34.66 35.81 -13.62
CA TYR A 1060 -35.12 37.21 -13.57
C TYR A 1060 -36.56 37.30 -13.02
N PRO A 1061 -36.86 38.22 -12.07
CA PRO A 1061 -36.00 39.31 -11.58
C PRO A 1061 -35.09 38.95 -10.38
N TYR A 1062 -35.00 37.68 -10.00
CA TYR A 1062 -34.21 37.23 -8.83
C TYR A 1062 -32.79 36.79 -9.21
N ASP A 1063 -32.33 37.15 -10.40
CA ASP A 1063 -30.97 36.89 -10.89
C ASP A 1063 -29.92 37.79 -10.23
N PHE A 1064 -28.63 37.48 -10.43
CA PHE A 1064 -27.50 38.27 -9.92
C PHE A 1064 -27.65 39.77 -10.22
N ARG A 1065 -28.12 40.12 -11.42
CA ARG A 1065 -28.46 41.49 -11.81
C ARG A 1065 -29.49 42.11 -10.86
N GLY A 1066 -30.64 41.47 -10.66
CA GLY A 1066 -31.69 42.00 -9.80
C GLY A 1066 -31.23 42.21 -8.35
N VAL A 1067 -30.36 41.34 -7.83
CA VAL A 1067 -29.72 41.50 -6.51
C VAL A 1067 -28.78 42.72 -6.49
N VAL A 1068 -27.85 42.84 -7.45
CA VAL A 1068 -26.92 43.98 -7.53
C VAL A 1068 -27.69 45.31 -7.69
N GLN A 1069 -28.75 45.33 -8.51
CA GLN A 1069 -29.56 46.52 -8.73
C GLN A 1069 -30.35 46.90 -7.46
N HIS A 1070 -30.96 45.94 -6.77
CA HIS A 1070 -31.70 46.23 -5.53
C HIS A 1070 -30.79 46.64 -4.36
N GLU A 1071 -29.79 45.82 -4.02
CA GLU A 1071 -28.95 45.99 -2.83
C GLU A 1071 -27.92 47.10 -3.01
N ALA A 1072 -27.09 47.02 -4.07
CA ALA A 1072 -26.00 47.96 -4.29
C ALA A 1072 -26.49 49.25 -4.97
N GLY A 1073 -27.31 49.11 -6.02
CA GLY A 1073 -27.90 50.25 -6.73
C GLY A 1073 -28.98 50.99 -5.93
N GLY A 1074 -29.91 50.25 -5.32
CA GLY A 1074 -31.06 50.81 -4.61
C GLY A 1074 -30.73 51.29 -3.21
N HIS A 1075 -30.41 50.38 -2.28
CA HIS A 1075 -30.09 50.74 -0.90
C HIS A 1075 -28.72 51.42 -0.78
N GLY A 1076 -27.64 50.74 -1.21
CA GLY A 1076 -26.27 51.14 -0.92
C GLY A 1076 -25.87 52.49 -1.50
N PHE A 1077 -25.88 52.64 -2.82
CA PHE A 1077 -25.65 53.94 -3.44
C PHE A 1077 -26.88 54.84 -3.36
N GLY A 1078 -28.04 54.36 -3.82
CA GLY A 1078 -29.25 55.17 -3.99
C GLY A 1078 -29.86 55.67 -2.69
N GLY A 1079 -29.65 54.97 -1.56
CA GLY A 1079 -30.25 55.30 -0.27
C GLY A 1079 -31.77 55.08 -0.24
N LEU A 1080 -32.31 54.21 -1.10
CA LEU A 1080 -33.74 53.95 -1.23
C LEU A 1080 -34.26 53.07 -0.10
N ALA A 1081 -35.54 53.25 0.23
CA ALA A 1081 -36.31 52.34 1.09
C ALA A 1081 -36.90 51.19 0.27
N ASP A 1082 -37.26 50.10 0.93
CA ASP A 1082 -38.11 49.07 0.33
C ASP A 1082 -39.51 49.60 0.04
N GLU A 1083 -40.05 49.16 -1.09
CA GLU A 1083 -41.39 49.51 -1.58
C GLU A 1083 -42.32 48.29 -1.59
N TYR A 1084 -41.81 47.07 -1.36
CA TYR A 1084 -42.63 45.87 -1.24
C TYR A 1084 -43.38 45.78 0.09
N VAL A 1085 -44.45 44.99 0.09
CA VAL A 1085 -45.31 44.73 1.24
C VAL A 1085 -45.17 43.27 1.64
N ASN A 1086 -44.71 43.03 2.87
CA ASN A 1086 -44.77 41.72 3.51
C ASN A 1086 -46.06 41.58 4.31
N TYR A 1087 -46.41 42.59 5.11
CA TYR A 1087 -47.52 42.59 6.06
C TYR A 1087 -48.77 43.27 5.46
N ASP A 1088 -49.56 42.53 4.66
CA ASP A 1088 -50.67 43.09 3.86
C ASP A 1088 -51.72 43.86 4.66
N THR A 1089 -52.04 43.40 5.87
CA THR A 1089 -53.12 43.94 6.72
C THR A 1089 -52.61 44.86 7.83
N GLU A 1090 -51.30 45.10 7.91
CA GLU A 1090 -50.71 45.87 9.01
C GLU A 1090 -50.47 47.33 8.60
N THR A 1091 -50.77 48.24 9.53
CA THR A 1091 -50.36 49.64 9.45
C THR A 1091 -48.96 49.78 10.03
N ILE A 1092 -48.10 50.57 9.38
CA ILE A 1092 -46.72 50.80 9.85
C ILE A 1092 -46.67 51.22 11.33
N PRO A 1093 -45.89 50.53 12.20
CA PRO A 1093 -45.68 50.91 13.58
C PRO A 1093 -45.10 52.33 13.75
N ALA A 1094 -45.42 52.98 14.87
CA ALA A 1094 -45.03 54.37 15.11
C ALA A 1094 -43.50 54.57 15.25
N ASP A 1095 -42.79 53.55 15.71
CA ASP A 1095 -41.34 53.48 15.85
C ASP A 1095 -40.63 53.20 14.52
N GLU A 1096 -41.12 52.24 13.71
CA GLU A 1096 -40.64 52.02 12.33
C GLU A 1096 -40.86 53.28 11.46
N LYS A 1097 -42.02 53.95 11.63
CA LYS A 1097 -42.31 55.23 10.98
C LYS A 1097 -41.36 56.34 11.42
N LEU A 1098 -41.09 56.48 12.73
CA LEU A 1098 -40.14 57.45 13.27
C LEU A 1098 -38.71 57.17 12.81
N SER A 1099 -38.32 55.90 12.72
CA SER A 1099 -37.03 55.46 12.15
C SER A 1099 -36.91 55.92 10.69
N ALA A 1100 -37.86 55.55 9.83
CA ALA A 1100 -37.86 55.95 8.43
C ALA A 1100 -37.88 57.48 8.25
N GLN A 1101 -38.64 58.22 9.06
CA GLN A 1101 -38.64 59.69 9.07
C GLN A 1101 -37.27 60.27 9.49
N THR A 1102 -36.54 59.62 10.40
CA THR A 1102 -35.18 60.03 10.80
C THR A 1102 -34.19 59.85 9.64
N TRP A 1103 -34.25 58.73 8.92
CA TRP A 1103 -33.44 58.51 7.72
C TRP A 1103 -33.83 59.46 6.57
N GLN A 1104 -35.11 59.82 6.45
CA GLN A 1104 -35.58 60.84 5.51
C GLN A 1104 -35.03 62.24 5.79
N ALA A 1105 -34.77 62.58 7.04
CA ALA A 1105 -34.12 63.85 7.42
C ALA A 1105 -32.62 63.88 7.03
N LEU A 1106 -32.00 62.71 6.83
CA LEU A 1106 -30.61 62.54 6.39
C LEU A 1106 -30.46 62.37 4.87
N GLY A 1107 -31.53 62.54 4.09
CA GLY A 1107 -31.50 62.45 2.62
C GLY A 1107 -31.60 61.04 2.05
N PHE A 1108 -32.08 60.07 2.84
CA PHE A 1108 -32.44 58.73 2.40
C PHE A 1108 -33.97 58.59 2.20
N PHE A 1109 -34.43 57.42 1.75
CA PHE A 1109 -35.83 56.98 1.78
C PHE A 1109 -36.87 57.97 1.18
N GLY A 1110 -36.49 58.75 0.16
CA GLY A 1110 -37.35 59.71 -0.52
C GLY A 1110 -38.35 59.09 -1.50
N ASN A 1111 -38.24 57.78 -1.73
CA ASN A 1111 -39.16 56.96 -2.51
C ASN A 1111 -40.35 56.40 -1.72
N ILE A 1112 -40.48 56.76 -0.43
CA ILE A 1112 -41.66 56.47 0.40
C ILE A 1112 -42.15 57.73 1.11
N ASP A 1113 -43.42 57.76 1.51
CA ASP A 1113 -43.99 58.85 2.31
C ASP A 1113 -45.14 58.35 3.20
N PHE A 1114 -45.56 59.18 4.15
CA PHE A 1114 -46.58 58.90 5.16
C PHE A 1114 -47.85 59.74 5.00
N THR A 1115 -48.08 60.23 3.78
CA THR A 1115 -49.30 60.91 3.32
C THR A 1115 -49.67 60.41 1.92
N ASN A 1116 -50.96 60.38 1.61
CA ASN A 1116 -51.48 60.18 0.26
C ASN A 1116 -51.95 61.49 -0.41
N ASP A 1117 -51.89 62.62 0.29
CA ASP A 1117 -52.21 63.91 -0.29
C ASP A 1117 -51.12 64.33 -1.28
N LEU A 1118 -51.50 64.29 -2.56
CA LEU A 1118 -50.64 64.62 -3.69
C LEU A 1118 -50.15 66.08 -3.69
N ALA A 1119 -50.75 66.98 -2.92
CA ALA A 1119 -50.26 68.36 -2.74
C ALA A 1119 -49.18 68.50 -1.66
N THR A 1120 -49.03 67.53 -0.76
CA THR A 1120 -48.01 67.54 0.31
C THR A 1120 -46.93 66.48 0.17
N VAL A 1121 -47.20 65.36 -0.52
CA VAL A 1121 -46.27 64.24 -0.72
C VAL A 1121 -44.89 64.66 -1.26
N ARG A 1122 -43.83 63.96 -0.84
CA ARG A 1122 -42.41 64.25 -1.13
C ARG A 1122 -42.07 64.41 -2.61
N TRP A 1123 -42.82 63.75 -3.50
CA TRP A 1123 -42.63 63.79 -4.96
C TRP A 1123 -43.73 64.56 -5.71
N LYS A 1124 -44.47 65.44 -5.02
CA LYS A 1124 -45.56 66.26 -5.61
C LYS A 1124 -45.20 67.04 -6.87
N HIS A 1125 -43.93 67.38 -7.09
CA HIS A 1125 -43.45 68.05 -8.30
C HIS A 1125 -43.51 67.18 -9.56
N PHE A 1126 -43.66 65.86 -9.42
CA PHE A 1126 -43.99 64.95 -10.52
C PHE A 1126 -45.50 64.85 -10.78
N VAL A 1127 -46.36 65.15 -9.80
CA VAL A 1127 -47.80 64.89 -9.91
C VAL A 1127 -48.44 65.80 -10.96
N GLY A 1128 -49.07 65.20 -11.96
CA GLY A 1128 -49.70 65.91 -13.08
C GLY A 1128 -48.71 66.52 -14.07
N LEU A 1129 -47.40 66.33 -13.89
CA LEU A 1129 -46.38 66.80 -14.81
C LEU A 1129 -46.39 65.96 -16.10
N THR A 1130 -46.31 66.63 -17.25
CA THR A 1130 -46.22 65.96 -18.56
C THR A 1130 -45.00 65.04 -18.61
N GLY A 1131 -45.24 63.76 -18.94
CA GLY A 1131 -44.23 62.69 -18.90
C GLY A 1131 -44.25 61.84 -17.62
N TYR A 1132 -44.94 62.27 -16.56
CA TYR A 1132 -44.96 61.61 -15.24
C TYR A 1132 -46.37 61.37 -14.69
N SER A 1133 -47.39 61.35 -15.54
CA SER A 1133 -48.80 61.14 -15.15
C SER A 1133 -49.12 59.75 -14.56
N TYR A 1134 -48.11 58.87 -14.44
CA TYR A 1134 -48.17 57.58 -13.73
C TYR A 1134 -47.68 57.67 -12.27
N VAL A 1135 -47.06 58.78 -11.86
CA VAL A 1135 -46.62 59.01 -10.49
C VAL A 1135 -47.82 59.47 -9.64
N GLY A 1136 -48.10 58.74 -8.56
CA GLY A 1136 -49.22 58.98 -7.65
C GLY A 1136 -48.84 58.70 -6.20
N ALA A 1137 -49.78 58.23 -5.39
CA ALA A 1137 -49.49 57.74 -4.03
C ALA A 1137 -50.19 56.38 -3.84
N TYR A 1138 -49.45 55.31 -4.08
CA TYR A 1138 -49.93 53.93 -3.97
C TYR A 1138 -49.72 53.44 -2.54
N GLU A 1139 -50.77 52.97 -1.88
CA GLU A 1139 -50.65 52.50 -0.49
C GLU A 1139 -49.89 51.17 -0.41
N GLY A 1140 -49.12 51.04 0.67
CA GLY A 1140 -48.21 49.94 0.93
C GLY A 1140 -46.78 50.28 0.48
N ALA A 1141 -45.83 50.17 1.40
CA ALA A 1141 -44.39 50.31 1.19
C ALA A 1141 -43.65 49.92 2.48
N TYR A 1142 -42.32 49.86 2.47
CA TYR A 1142 -41.50 49.65 3.66
C TYR A 1142 -42.07 48.50 4.52
N TYR A 1143 -42.28 47.35 3.87
CA TYR A 1143 -42.85 46.11 4.39
C TYR A 1143 -44.34 46.12 4.79
N TYR A 1144 -44.99 47.27 5.02
CA TYR A 1144 -46.36 47.36 5.56
C TYR A 1144 -47.39 47.69 4.48
N GLY A 1145 -48.60 47.11 4.60
CA GLY A 1145 -49.70 47.34 3.66
C GLY A 1145 -50.41 48.68 3.83
N HIS A 1146 -50.36 49.29 5.02
CA HIS A 1146 -51.12 50.50 5.36
C HIS A 1146 -50.29 51.61 6.02
N GLY A 1147 -50.73 52.86 5.84
CA GLY A 1147 -50.19 54.05 6.54
C GLY A 1147 -48.84 54.57 6.04
N VAL A 1148 -48.34 54.01 4.94
CA VAL A 1148 -47.16 54.42 4.18
C VAL A 1148 -47.44 54.19 2.69
N TRP A 1149 -46.90 55.05 1.83
CA TRP A 1149 -47.17 55.11 0.39
C TRP A 1149 -45.87 55.14 -0.42
N ARG A 1150 -45.95 54.67 -1.66
CA ARG A 1150 -44.90 54.68 -2.69
C ARG A 1150 -45.38 55.42 -3.96
N PRO A 1151 -44.48 55.97 -4.80
CA PRO A 1151 -44.87 56.82 -5.93
C PRO A 1151 -45.46 56.05 -7.13
N GLU A 1152 -45.10 54.79 -7.32
CA GLU A 1152 -45.51 53.97 -8.46
C GLU A 1152 -45.90 52.55 -8.03
N SER A 1153 -46.69 51.87 -8.87
CA SER A 1153 -47.10 50.49 -8.60
C SER A 1153 -46.00 49.44 -8.82
N THR A 1154 -44.89 49.81 -9.49
CA THR A 1154 -43.77 48.92 -9.84
C THR A 1154 -42.41 49.64 -9.72
N SER A 1155 -41.38 48.95 -9.23
CA SER A 1155 -40.03 49.48 -8.95
C SER A 1155 -39.07 48.33 -8.63
N CYS A 1156 -37.76 48.51 -8.80
CA CYS A 1156 -36.72 47.57 -8.38
C CYS A 1156 -36.79 47.30 -6.87
N MET A 1157 -37.18 48.31 -6.07
CA MET A 1157 -37.39 48.18 -4.63
C MET A 1157 -38.72 47.46 -4.26
N ILE A 1158 -39.49 47.00 -5.26
CA ILE A 1158 -40.64 46.12 -5.08
C ILE A 1158 -40.30 44.69 -5.50
N SER A 1159 -39.72 44.51 -6.70
CA SER A 1159 -39.60 43.17 -7.30
C SER A 1159 -38.34 42.97 -8.14
N ASN A 1160 -37.25 43.66 -7.82
CA ASN A 1160 -35.91 43.52 -8.41
C ASN A 1160 -35.84 43.70 -9.95
N ILE A 1161 -36.90 44.25 -10.55
CA ILE A 1161 -36.96 44.53 -11.99
C ILE A 1161 -35.96 45.63 -12.37
N ARG A 1162 -35.55 45.63 -13.64
CA ARG A 1162 -34.60 46.59 -14.25
C ARG A 1162 -35.22 48.00 -14.46
N TYR A 1163 -35.81 48.58 -13.41
CA TYR A 1163 -36.46 49.89 -13.37
C TYR A 1163 -36.66 50.38 -11.93
N TYR A 1164 -36.09 51.53 -11.53
CA TYR A 1164 -36.62 52.27 -10.37
C TYR A 1164 -37.71 53.26 -10.82
N ASN A 1165 -38.68 53.52 -9.96
CA ASN A 1165 -39.67 54.60 -10.12
C ASN A 1165 -39.01 56.00 -10.26
N ALA A 1166 -39.73 56.98 -10.79
CA ALA A 1166 -39.18 58.30 -11.12
C ALA A 1166 -38.60 59.06 -9.90
N PRO A 1167 -39.25 59.12 -8.71
CA PRO A 1167 -38.64 59.70 -7.52
C PRO A 1167 -37.38 58.97 -7.01
N SER A 1168 -37.32 57.63 -7.14
CA SER A 1168 -36.12 56.85 -6.86
C SER A 1168 -34.96 57.21 -7.82
N ARG A 1169 -35.23 57.34 -9.13
CA ARG A 1169 -34.23 57.82 -10.10
C ARG A 1169 -33.79 59.26 -9.78
N GLU A 1170 -34.71 60.13 -9.38
CA GLU A 1170 -34.41 61.50 -8.96
C GLU A 1170 -33.52 61.55 -7.72
N GLN A 1171 -33.78 60.71 -6.72
CA GLN A 1171 -32.94 60.59 -5.51
C GLN A 1171 -31.54 60.10 -5.84
N ILE A 1172 -31.41 59.09 -6.70
CA ILE A 1172 -30.11 58.61 -7.17
C ILE A 1172 -29.36 59.74 -7.88
N VAL A 1173 -29.98 60.46 -8.82
CA VAL A 1173 -29.33 61.60 -9.50
C VAL A 1173 -28.94 62.71 -8.52
N LYS A 1174 -29.76 63.03 -7.52
CA LYS A 1174 -29.40 63.99 -6.45
C LYS A 1174 -28.12 63.55 -5.71
N ARG A 1175 -27.97 62.27 -5.40
CA ARG A 1175 -26.77 61.72 -4.74
C ARG A 1175 -25.55 61.67 -5.67
N ILE A 1176 -25.72 61.33 -6.96
CA ILE A 1176 -24.66 61.41 -7.98
C ILE A 1176 -24.14 62.85 -8.09
N MET A 1177 -25.03 63.83 -8.29
CA MET A 1177 -24.62 65.23 -8.41
C MET A 1177 -23.93 65.70 -7.12
N SER A 1178 -24.50 65.40 -5.95
CA SER A 1178 -23.90 65.79 -4.66
C SER A 1178 -22.50 65.21 -4.44
N ARG A 1179 -22.27 63.92 -4.73
CA ARG A 1179 -20.97 63.24 -4.51
C ARG A 1179 -19.93 63.66 -5.56
N SER A 1180 -20.34 63.85 -6.82
CA SER A 1180 -19.45 64.33 -7.89
C SER A 1180 -19.17 65.85 -7.89
N GLY A 1181 -19.66 66.60 -6.89
CA GLY A 1181 -19.49 68.06 -6.80
C GLY A 1181 -20.35 68.89 -7.77
N GLY A 1182 -21.32 68.27 -8.45
CA GLY A 1182 -22.24 68.91 -9.37
C GLY A 1182 -23.49 69.51 -8.71
N THR A 1183 -24.09 70.53 -9.33
CA THR A 1183 -25.37 71.10 -8.87
C THR A 1183 -26.55 70.33 -9.45
N TYR A 1184 -27.50 69.93 -8.60
CA TYR A 1184 -28.76 69.31 -9.04
C TYR A 1184 -29.78 70.36 -9.52
N SER A 1185 -30.46 70.09 -10.63
CA SER A 1185 -31.72 70.77 -11.00
C SER A 1185 -32.75 69.77 -11.55
N PHE A 1186 -34.03 70.03 -11.28
CA PHE A 1186 -35.12 69.16 -11.74
C PHE A 1186 -35.35 69.23 -13.25
N SER A 1187 -35.08 70.38 -13.89
CA SER A 1187 -35.09 70.52 -15.35
C SER A 1187 -33.99 69.72 -16.03
N ASP A 1188 -32.78 69.71 -15.46
CA ASP A 1188 -31.67 68.90 -16.01
C ASP A 1188 -31.94 67.40 -15.82
N PHE A 1189 -32.51 67.01 -14.68
CA PHE A 1189 -33.02 65.65 -14.46
C PHE A 1189 -34.07 65.27 -15.51
N GLN A 1190 -35.15 66.05 -15.66
CA GLN A 1190 -36.22 65.75 -16.63
C GLN A 1190 -35.70 65.70 -18.08
N SER A 1191 -34.66 66.46 -18.43
CA SER A 1191 -34.04 66.43 -19.77
C SER A 1191 -33.20 65.17 -20.05
N LYS A 1192 -32.82 64.42 -19.00
CA LYS A 1192 -31.94 63.25 -19.04
C LYS A 1192 -32.61 61.98 -18.51
N ASP A 1193 -33.78 62.08 -17.89
CA ASP A 1193 -34.47 60.97 -17.27
C ASP A 1193 -35.06 60.04 -18.32
N VAL A 1194 -34.73 58.75 -18.21
CA VAL A 1194 -35.14 57.71 -19.15
C VAL A 1194 -35.98 56.69 -18.40
N MET A 1195 -37.23 56.53 -18.83
CA MET A 1195 -38.13 55.52 -18.29
C MET A 1195 -37.76 54.14 -18.87
N GLN A 1196 -36.83 53.44 -18.23
CA GLN A 1196 -36.36 52.11 -18.69
C GLN A 1196 -37.37 50.96 -18.51
N LEU A 1197 -38.57 51.24 -17.97
CA LEU A 1197 -39.74 50.41 -18.23
C LEU A 1197 -39.97 50.37 -19.75
N ALA A 1198 -39.70 49.22 -20.36
CA ALA A 1198 -40.36 48.91 -21.62
C ALA A 1198 -41.88 49.11 -21.43
N PRO A 1199 -42.63 49.51 -22.49
CA PRO A 1199 -44.09 49.38 -22.43
C PRO A 1199 -44.42 47.94 -22.01
N PRO A 1200 -45.45 47.72 -21.17
CA PRO A 1200 -45.75 46.40 -20.65
C PRO A 1200 -45.79 45.36 -21.77
N THR A 1201 -45.39 44.14 -21.42
CA THR A 1201 -45.40 42.90 -22.29
C THR A 1201 -47.72 41.02 -22.74
N LYS A 1202 -49.09 41.27 -22.59
CA LYS A 1202 -50.25 40.35 -22.64
C LYS A 1202 -50.13 39.22 -21.59
N GLY A 1203 -49.11 39.32 -20.73
CA GLY A 1203 -48.72 38.49 -19.59
C GLY A 1203 -48.34 39.31 -18.35
N GLY A 1204 -49.21 40.27 -17.99
CA GLY A 1204 -49.22 40.91 -16.67
C GLY A 1204 -48.20 42.03 -16.40
N MET A 1205 -48.32 42.62 -15.20
CA MET A 1205 -47.19 43.18 -14.47
C MET A 1205 -46.46 42.02 -13.76
N ILE A 1206 -45.16 42.16 -13.49
CA ILE A 1206 -44.43 41.16 -12.68
C ILE A 1206 -44.87 41.32 -11.22
N THR A 1207 -45.77 40.44 -10.77
CA THR A 1207 -46.22 40.36 -9.38
C THR A 1207 -45.06 39.99 -8.46
N PHE A 1208 -44.92 40.69 -7.34
CA PHE A 1208 -43.92 40.40 -6.32
C PHE A 1208 -44.16 39.03 -5.68
N ASP A 1209 -43.12 38.18 -5.67
CA ASP A 1209 -43.11 36.92 -4.93
C ASP A 1209 -42.56 37.16 -3.51
N LYS A 1210 -43.45 37.13 -2.52
CA LYS A 1210 -43.08 37.31 -1.10
C LYS A 1210 -42.08 36.27 -0.59
N SER A 1211 -42.02 35.08 -1.20
CA SER A 1211 -41.01 34.06 -0.85
C SER A 1211 -39.61 34.41 -1.37
N LYS A 1212 -39.50 35.46 -2.18
CA LYS A 1212 -38.27 36.02 -2.75
C LYS A 1212 -37.98 37.45 -2.26
N ALA A 1213 -38.65 37.90 -1.21
CA ALA A 1213 -38.28 39.13 -0.51
C ALA A 1213 -36.80 39.10 -0.10
N LEU A 1214 -36.05 40.15 -0.40
CA LEU A 1214 -34.71 40.35 0.15
C LEU A 1214 -34.80 40.69 1.65
N ALA A 1215 -33.65 40.72 2.32
CA ALA A 1215 -33.61 41.03 3.74
C ALA A 1215 -33.62 42.55 3.94
N LYS A 1216 -34.38 43.04 4.93
CA LYS A 1216 -34.40 44.47 5.29
C LYS A 1216 -32.95 45.01 5.37
N PRO A 1217 -32.63 46.17 4.78
CA PRO A 1217 -31.32 46.79 4.96
C PRO A 1217 -31.02 47.04 6.44
N VAL A 1218 -29.78 46.80 6.85
CA VAL A 1218 -29.33 46.93 8.25
C VAL A 1218 -28.94 48.38 8.50
N LEU A 1219 -29.83 49.09 9.21
CA LEU A 1219 -29.72 50.52 9.47
C LEU A 1219 -28.93 50.81 10.76
N VAL A 1220 -27.74 51.39 10.62
CA VAL A 1220 -26.84 51.71 11.74
C VAL A 1220 -26.77 53.23 11.95
N ASN A 1221 -27.01 53.69 13.18
CA ASN A 1221 -26.93 55.10 13.55
C ASN A 1221 -25.50 55.46 14.01
N GLY A 1222 -24.94 56.52 13.42
CA GLY A 1222 -23.53 56.92 13.54
C GLY A 1222 -22.62 56.25 12.50
N SER A 1223 -21.31 56.49 12.63
CA SER A 1223 -20.27 55.86 11.78
C SER A 1223 -19.88 54.45 12.29
N PRO A 1224 -19.21 53.63 11.45
CA PRO A 1224 -18.70 52.33 11.86
C PRO A 1224 -17.81 52.37 13.12
N LYS A 1225 -18.00 51.41 14.03
CA LYS A 1225 -17.13 51.21 15.20
C LYS A 1225 -16.06 50.16 14.86
N ARG A 1226 -14.91 50.63 14.38
CA ARG A 1226 -13.73 49.78 14.19
C ARG A 1226 -13.14 49.32 15.52
N LYS A 1227 -12.40 48.21 15.47
CA LYS A 1227 -11.64 47.64 16.60
C LYS A 1227 -10.28 48.31 16.79
#